data_AF-A0A067CRT9-F1
#
_entry.id   AF-A0A067CRT9-F1
#
_cell.length_a   1.000
_cell.length_b   1.000
_cell.length_c   1.000
_cell.angle_alpha   90.00
_cell.angle_beta   90.00
_cell.angle_gamma   90.00
#
_symmetry.space_group_name_H-M   'P 1'
#
loop_
_entity.id
_entity.type
_entity.pdbx_description
1 polymer ?
#
loop_
_entity_poly.entity_id
_entity_poly.type
_entity_poly.pdbx_seq_one_letter_code
_entity_poly.pdbx_strand_id
1 'polypeptide(L)'
;MRRLQRTRRGPSVSDLDSDVPLTWSKVLLALTSYCLFFTDIPRSGYGFKDLPATYFATTETLYANFGPYAYPIIAIERHINGSIESSSPFANVWSYKFDTCSVGLRTVVAALDVGGWHDCFAYTRPCPRSILHPLELLTMLDNVVTAVQAHGDGSWRVSYFFVDIINDIFAFGGIKERDWRRVQTHYVTSSTADLCDPTRDQAALFCEQPWTDFESFGGVALRLMPAIQAQLQAAERRVDLTTQRVDMAIVVGSDDLRPWAGGFAKSYLSAFDVVTLLRIQNCSDVLLRVNCSTVYLADYRYEGGLGRTNTRSYYRLTACLRTFGQFYNISRTMALIFGCYVARRHERKYRRAPLLRTLYAALTLWLRIPAQVVIYGSWLPVLLFALAHLIDAPFLYFTIYMQLGTLNGTFSLDERKVYDLIVLLTCHMRNVWVLSLCVKALLVLGRRDRDRQALYGFRGYLLPLVSFLSMAFEVRLIALRDTSLLHVRRVVPSSKVALIREFHALPTNYRYWGVGSDVKNLVLSWLLVYLSSRLLPTTPRLAYATTMPFTLLRFCHRSMFTTAWSASARETSAYLNKVHAQIQVDPHRRSLFKLMHITWMTDPLQYVTLRLTRPIVCVYRMRVTGALLHHALPPCELLQLDACLLERVEWVGEVDLLDLPWHERIRCY
;
A
#
# COMPACT_ATOMS: atom_id res chain seq x y z
N MET A 1 55.31 43.15 -27.03
CA MET A 1 55.62 42.24 -25.89
C MET A 1 55.18 42.87 -24.57
N ARG A 2 53.99 42.53 -24.06
CA ARG A 2 53.59 42.74 -22.65
C ARG A 2 52.77 41.51 -22.24
N ARG A 3 53.47 40.49 -21.72
CA ARG A 3 52.82 39.34 -21.09
C ARG A 3 52.22 39.83 -19.77
N LEU A 4 50.89 39.88 -19.72
CA LEU A 4 50.11 39.95 -18.49
C LEU A 4 50.50 38.75 -17.60
N GLN A 5 51.30 39.02 -16.57
CA GLN A 5 51.44 38.14 -15.42
C GLN A 5 50.06 38.00 -14.78
N ARG A 6 49.38 36.91 -15.12
CA ARG A 6 48.23 36.41 -14.40
C ARG A 6 48.73 36.01 -13.01
N THR A 7 48.60 36.91 -12.05
CA THR A 7 48.85 36.65 -10.64
C THR A 7 48.10 35.37 -10.26
N ARG A 8 48.85 34.31 -9.90
CA ARG A 8 48.32 33.11 -9.27
C ARG A 8 47.69 33.55 -7.95
N ARG A 9 46.38 33.86 -7.96
CA ARG A 9 45.59 33.96 -6.74
C ARG A 9 45.77 32.65 -5.99
N GLY A 10 46.20 32.72 -4.74
CA GLY A 10 46.17 31.58 -3.83
C GLY A 10 44.77 30.96 -3.77
N PRO A 11 44.62 29.74 -3.23
CA PRO A 11 43.34 29.04 -3.22
C PRO A 11 42.26 29.94 -2.64
N SER A 12 41.23 30.26 -3.43
CA SER A 12 40.10 31.08 -2.97
C SER A 12 39.50 30.43 -1.74
N VAL A 13 39.33 31.21 -0.68
CA VAL A 13 38.65 30.76 0.55
C VAL A 13 37.22 30.38 0.15
N SER A 14 36.92 29.07 0.14
CA SER A 14 35.57 28.54 -0.14
C SER A 14 34.56 29.16 0.82
N ASP A 15 33.50 29.77 0.31
CA ASP A 15 32.39 30.31 1.10
C ASP A 15 31.15 29.45 0.84
N LEU A 16 30.69 28.74 1.89
CA LEU A 16 29.54 27.83 1.81
C LEU A 16 28.27 28.55 1.32
N ASP A 17 28.14 29.86 1.57
CA ASP A 17 26.96 30.60 1.17
C ASP A 17 26.91 30.87 -0.35
N SER A 18 28.05 31.20 -0.96
CA SER A 18 28.18 31.43 -2.40
C SER A 18 28.27 30.12 -3.18
N ASP A 19 28.99 29.16 -2.64
CA ASP A 19 29.36 27.93 -3.32
C ASP A 19 28.19 26.96 -3.41
N VAL A 20 27.26 26.96 -2.46
CA VAL A 20 26.05 26.10 -2.48
C VAL A 20 24.83 26.97 -2.21
N PRO A 21 24.25 27.60 -3.25
CA PRO A 21 23.12 28.51 -3.07
C PRO A 21 21.89 27.74 -2.58
N LEU A 22 21.21 28.36 -1.61
CA LEU A 22 19.95 27.90 -1.06
C LEU A 22 18.82 28.49 -1.92
N THR A 23 18.14 27.65 -2.69
CA THR A 23 16.99 28.06 -3.50
C THR A 23 15.70 27.84 -2.72
N TRP A 24 14.67 28.64 -3.01
CA TRP A 24 13.34 28.47 -2.41
C TRP A 24 12.76 27.07 -2.63
N SER A 25 13.01 26.46 -3.79
CA SER A 25 12.61 25.07 -4.07
C SER A 25 13.26 24.06 -3.11
N LYS A 26 14.55 24.21 -2.79
CA LYS A 26 15.23 23.36 -1.81
C LYS A 26 14.67 23.57 -0.42
N VAL A 27 14.41 24.81 -0.03
CA VAL A 27 13.81 25.15 1.27
C VAL A 27 12.45 24.49 1.41
N LEU A 28 11.55 24.71 0.45
CA LEU A 28 10.20 24.15 0.46
C LEU A 28 10.25 22.62 0.54
N LEU A 29 10.99 21.98 -0.36
CA LEU A 29 11.07 20.52 -0.40
C LEU A 29 11.71 19.93 0.87
N ALA A 30 12.74 20.56 1.44
CA ALA A 30 13.35 20.12 2.69
C ALA A 30 12.37 20.26 3.86
N LEU A 31 11.73 21.42 4.02
CA LEU A 31 10.76 21.66 5.08
C LEU A 31 9.56 20.71 4.97
N THR A 32 9.01 20.50 3.78
CA THR A 32 7.94 19.51 3.56
C THR A 32 8.40 18.10 3.91
N SER A 33 9.62 17.71 3.52
CA SER A 33 10.15 16.37 3.84
C SER A 33 10.30 16.16 5.34
N TYR A 34 10.85 17.14 6.06
CA TYR A 34 10.99 17.06 7.52
C TYR A 34 9.64 17.14 8.23
N CYS A 35 8.71 17.96 7.75
CA CYS A 35 7.36 18.04 8.28
C CYS A 35 6.65 16.68 8.16
N LEU A 36 6.62 16.09 6.96
CA LEU A 36 6.02 14.77 6.72
C LEU A 36 6.68 13.68 7.57
N PHE A 37 8.01 13.70 7.70
CA PHE A 37 8.74 12.73 8.49
C PHE A 37 8.50 12.88 10.00
N PHE A 38 8.58 14.10 10.55
CA PHE A 38 8.40 14.32 11.99
C PHE A 38 6.96 14.14 12.44
N THR A 39 6.01 14.42 11.54
CA THR A 39 4.58 14.20 11.80
C THR A 39 4.11 12.80 11.46
N ASP A 40 4.96 11.90 10.92
CA ASP A 40 4.53 10.56 10.51
C ASP A 40 3.78 9.82 11.63
N ILE A 41 4.38 9.73 12.82
CA ILE A 41 3.78 9.06 13.98
C ILE A 41 2.60 9.86 14.58
N PRO A 42 2.72 11.17 14.87
CA PRO A 42 1.58 11.96 15.37
C PRO A 42 0.36 11.96 14.45
N ARG A 43 0.57 11.98 13.13
CA ARG A 43 -0.49 12.02 12.13
C ARG A 43 -1.16 10.67 11.92
N SER A 44 -0.37 9.60 11.86
CA SER A 44 -0.82 8.31 11.34
C SER A 44 -0.75 7.16 12.34
N GLY A 45 -0.26 7.44 13.55
CA GLY A 45 -0.15 6.50 14.64
C GLY A 45 0.98 5.48 14.48
N TYR A 46 1.09 4.62 15.49
CA TYR A 46 2.11 3.57 15.59
C TYR A 46 1.74 2.26 14.88
N GLY A 47 0.53 2.16 14.34
CA GLY A 47 -0.07 0.93 13.84
C GLY A 47 -1.46 0.72 14.45
N PHE A 48 -2.03 -0.46 14.28
CA PHE A 48 -3.40 -0.76 14.75
C PHE A 48 -3.40 -1.27 16.18
N LYS A 49 -3.67 -0.37 17.13
CA LYS A 49 -3.97 -0.74 18.52
C LYS A 49 -5.34 -1.43 18.61
N ASP A 50 -6.30 -0.81 17.94
CA ASP A 50 -7.70 -1.21 17.87
C ASP A 50 -8.08 -1.45 16.40
N LEU A 51 -9.23 -2.08 16.18
CA LEU A 51 -9.77 -2.18 14.82
C LEU A 51 -10.37 -0.82 14.43
N PRO A 52 -10.47 -0.49 13.13
CA PRO A 52 -11.27 0.64 12.67
C PRO A 52 -12.65 0.65 13.33
N ALA A 53 -13.17 1.83 13.68
CA ALA A 53 -14.43 1.96 14.41
C ALA A 53 -15.65 1.38 13.67
N THR A 54 -15.55 1.23 12.34
CA THR A 54 -16.57 0.61 11.49
C THR A 54 -16.53 -0.92 11.51
N TYR A 55 -15.52 -1.52 12.15
CA TYR A 55 -15.38 -2.97 12.24
C TYR A 55 -15.83 -3.45 13.61
N PHE A 56 -16.78 -4.37 13.64
CA PHE A 56 -17.35 -4.91 14.86
C PHE A 56 -16.62 -6.19 15.25
N ALA A 57 -15.87 -6.16 16.34
CA ALA A 57 -15.15 -7.34 16.83
C ALA A 57 -16.12 -8.33 17.48
N THR A 58 -16.08 -9.59 17.04
CA THR A 58 -16.87 -10.68 17.64
C THR A 58 -16.04 -11.55 18.57
N THR A 59 -14.73 -11.68 18.30
CA THR A 59 -13.75 -12.32 19.19
C THR A 59 -12.47 -11.47 19.25
N GLU A 60 -11.38 -11.97 19.85
CA GLU A 60 -10.12 -11.23 19.84
C GLU A 60 -9.53 -11.07 18.43
N THR A 61 -9.91 -11.96 17.49
CA THR A 61 -9.35 -12.00 16.13
C THR A 61 -10.39 -11.94 15.01
N LEU A 62 -11.65 -12.27 15.28
CA LEU A 62 -12.74 -12.22 14.29
C LEU A 62 -13.51 -10.90 14.40
N TYR A 63 -13.92 -10.37 13.25
CA TYR A 63 -14.67 -9.13 13.16
C TYR A 63 -15.53 -9.05 11.91
N ALA A 64 -16.60 -8.25 11.94
CA ALA A 64 -17.33 -7.82 10.76
C ALA A 64 -16.56 -6.71 10.05
N ASN A 65 -16.23 -6.87 8.76
CA ASN A 65 -15.48 -5.87 8.00
C ASN A 65 -16.35 -5.01 7.07
N PHE A 66 -17.54 -5.48 6.72
CA PHE A 66 -18.63 -4.67 6.14
C PHE A 66 -19.98 -5.34 6.41
N GLY A 67 -21.04 -4.55 6.35
CA GLY A 67 -22.36 -5.01 6.75
C GLY A 67 -22.40 -5.41 8.22
N PRO A 68 -23.28 -6.35 8.60
CA PRO A 68 -24.21 -7.03 7.73
C PRO A 68 -25.37 -6.12 7.29
N TYR A 69 -25.78 -6.24 6.02
CA TYR A 69 -26.84 -5.45 5.39
C TYR A 69 -28.02 -6.33 5.02
N ALA A 70 -29.24 -5.79 5.13
CA ALA A 70 -30.48 -6.42 4.70
C ALA A 70 -31.28 -5.38 3.90
N TYR A 71 -31.53 -5.63 2.61
CA TYR A 71 -32.17 -4.64 1.75
C TYR A 71 -32.90 -5.24 0.55
N PRO A 72 -34.01 -4.63 0.08
CA PRO A 72 -34.68 -5.01 -1.15
C PRO A 72 -33.90 -4.50 -2.37
N ILE A 73 -33.82 -5.30 -3.43
CA ILE A 73 -33.34 -4.85 -4.75
C ILE A 73 -34.51 -4.30 -5.56
N ILE A 74 -35.56 -5.11 -5.71
CA ILE A 74 -36.77 -4.75 -6.45
C ILE A 74 -37.91 -5.68 -6.04
N ALA A 75 -39.12 -5.12 -5.96
CA ALA A 75 -40.37 -5.88 -5.97
C ALA A 75 -41.15 -5.54 -7.23
N ILE A 76 -41.72 -6.55 -7.89
CA ILE A 76 -42.38 -6.45 -9.18
C ILE A 76 -43.75 -7.11 -9.06
N GLU A 77 -44.80 -6.38 -9.43
CA GLU A 77 -46.18 -6.83 -9.44
C GLU A 77 -46.72 -6.76 -10.87
N ARG A 78 -47.37 -7.85 -11.31
CA ARG A 78 -48.02 -7.97 -12.60
C ARG A 78 -49.53 -7.96 -12.38
N HIS A 79 -50.17 -6.91 -12.88
CA HIS A 79 -51.62 -6.75 -12.84
C HIS A 79 -52.32 -7.62 -13.89
N ILE A 80 -53.63 -7.84 -13.73
CA ILE A 80 -54.45 -8.69 -14.61
C ILE A 80 -54.44 -8.18 -16.06
N ASN A 81 -54.36 -6.86 -16.25
CA ASN A 81 -54.24 -6.22 -17.56
C ASN A 81 -52.86 -6.42 -18.24
N GLY A 82 -51.93 -7.14 -17.60
CA GLY A 82 -50.57 -7.35 -18.08
C GLY A 82 -49.61 -6.19 -17.79
N SER A 83 -50.08 -5.09 -17.19
CA SER A 83 -49.21 -4.00 -16.77
C SER A 83 -48.35 -4.43 -15.58
N ILE A 84 -47.14 -3.88 -15.53
CA ILE A 84 -46.17 -4.19 -14.48
C ILE A 84 -45.90 -2.93 -13.68
N GLU A 85 -46.06 -3.07 -12.37
CA GLU A 85 -45.67 -2.07 -11.39
C GLU A 85 -44.47 -2.60 -10.62
N SER A 86 -43.53 -1.72 -10.28
CA SER A 86 -42.34 -2.12 -9.54
C SER A 86 -41.95 -1.09 -8.51
N SER A 87 -41.37 -1.55 -7.41
CA SER A 87 -40.92 -0.68 -6.30
C SER A 87 -39.85 0.33 -6.72
N SER A 88 -39.15 0.06 -7.83
CA SER A 88 -38.21 0.96 -8.50
C SER A 88 -38.48 0.88 -10.01
N PRO A 89 -38.38 2.00 -10.75
CA PRO A 89 -38.60 1.99 -12.21
C PRO A 89 -37.60 1.08 -12.95
N PHE A 90 -36.40 0.92 -12.40
CA PHE A 90 -35.35 0.06 -12.97
C PHE A 90 -34.53 -0.63 -11.88
N ALA A 91 -33.93 -1.77 -12.20
CA ALA A 91 -32.91 -2.40 -11.37
C ALA A 91 -31.50 -2.15 -11.94
N ASN A 92 -30.48 -2.12 -11.08
CA ASN A 92 -29.10 -1.93 -11.51
C ASN A 92 -28.50 -3.25 -12.00
N VAL A 93 -27.84 -3.24 -13.16
CA VAL A 93 -27.06 -4.38 -13.67
C VAL A 93 -26.01 -4.85 -12.67
N TRP A 94 -25.50 -3.93 -11.84
CA TRP A 94 -24.54 -4.23 -10.76
C TRP A 94 -24.97 -5.43 -9.93
N SER A 95 -26.20 -5.44 -9.43
CA SER A 95 -26.76 -6.46 -8.55
C SER A 95 -26.79 -7.85 -9.19
N TYR A 96 -26.83 -7.97 -10.52
CA TYR A 96 -26.95 -9.25 -11.23
C TYR A 96 -25.67 -9.67 -11.97
N LYS A 97 -24.64 -8.80 -12.01
CA LYS A 97 -23.39 -9.06 -12.74
C LYS A 97 -22.13 -8.89 -11.92
N PHE A 98 -22.01 -7.81 -11.17
CA PHE A 98 -20.74 -7.33 -10.61
C PHE A 98 -20.64 -7.53 -9.10
N ASP A 99 -21.78 -7.49 -8.45
CA ASP A 99 -21.94 -7.72 -7.01
C ASP A 99 -21.55 -9.16 -6.61
N THR A 100 -21.03 -9.36 -5.40
CA THR A 100 -20.76 -10.70 -4.85
C THR A 100 -22.04 -11.52 -4.75
N CYS A 101 -23.16 -10.89 -4.39
CA CYS A 101 -24.49 -11.51 -4.38
C CYS A 101 -24.90 -12.10 -5.74
N SER A 102 -24.39 -11.54 -6.85
CA SER A 102 -24.68 -12.06 -8.19
C SER A 102 -24.03 -13.41 -8.50
N VAL A 103 -22.94 -13.76 -7.81
CA VAL A 103 -22.17 -14.98 -8.04
C VAL A 103 -23.01 -16.21 -7.70
N GLY A 104 -23.78 -16.14 -6.60
CA GLY A 104 -24.71 -17.19 -6.19
C GLY A 104 -25.78 -17.43 -7.26
N LEU A 105 -26.52 -16.38 -7.65
CA LEU A 105 -27.56 -16.47 -8.69
C LEU A 105 -27.02 -17.01 -10.01
N ARG A 106 -25.90 -16.45 -10.50
CA ARG A 106 -25.29 -16.90 -11.78
C ARG A 106 -24.77 -18.33 -11.72
N THR A 107 -24.39 -18.81 -10.54
CA THR A 107 -24.03 -20.22 -10.35
C THR A 107 -25.23 -21.13 -10.57
N VAL A 108 -26.39 -20.77 -10.01
CA VAL A 108 -27.64 -21.52 -10.21
C VAL A 108 -28.01 -21.54 -11.70
N VAL A 109 -27.96 -20.37 -12.34
CA VAL A 109 -28.23 -20.22 -13.77
C VAL A 109 -27.31 -21.12 -14.61
N ALA A 110 -26.01 -21.06 -14.38
CA ALA A 110 -25.03 -21.83 -15.14
C ALA A 110 -25.10 -23.34 -14.85
N ALA A 111 -25.43 -23.74 -13.62
CA ALA A 111 -25.47 -25.14 -13.22
C ALA A 111 -26.77 -25.86 -13.60
N LEU A 112 -27.88 -25.13 -13.69
CA LEU A 112 -29.21 -25.65 -14.01
C LEU A 112 -29.69 -25.27 -15.42
N ASP A 113 -28.81 -24.66 -16.23
CA ASP A 113 -29.10 -24.19 -17.60
C ASP A 113 -30.39 -23.35 -17.68
N VAL A 114 -30.49 -22.35 -16.82
CA VAL A 114 -31.71 -21.54 -16.68
C VAL A 114 -31.86 -20.59 -17.88
N GLY A 115 -32.91 -20.80 -18.67
CA GLY A 115 -33.23 -19.95 -19.82
C GLY A 115 -33.66 -18.53 -19.44
N GLY A 116 -33.61 -17.61 -20.40
CA GLY A 116 -34.03 -16.21 -20.23
C GLY A 116 -33.03 -15.32 -19.47
N TRP A 117 -31.89 -15.87 -19.06
CA TRP A 117 -30.80 -15.08 -18.48
C TRP A 117 -30.00 -14.37 -19.58
N HIS A 118 -29.81 -13.06 -19.44
CA HIS A 118 -29.13 -12.27 -20.47
C HIS A 118 -27.64 -12.62 -20.55
N ASP A 119 -27.13 -12.87 -21.76
CA ASP A 119 -25.73 -13.17 -22.09
C ASP A 119 -24.71 -12.27 -21.37
N CYS A 120 -25.06 -11.00 -21.23
CA CYS A 120 -24.15 -10.03 -20.63
C CYS A 120 -23.84 -10.31 -19.15
N PHE A 121 -24.74 -10.95 -18.40
CA PHE A 121 -24.51 -11.34 -17.00
C PHE A 121 -23.63 -12.59 -16.90
N ALA A 122 -23.64 -13.44 -17.92
CA ALA A 122 -22.74 -14.58 -18.05
C ALA A 122 -21.33 -14.16 -18.53
N TYR A 123 -21.06 -12.86 -18.72
CA TYR A 123 -19.80 -12.32 -19.24
C TYR A 123 -19.46 -12.78 -20.67
N THR A 124 -20.43 -13.30 -21.42
CA THR A 124 -20.23 -13.69 -22.84
C THR A 124 -20.22 -12.46 -23.76
N ARG A 125 -20.93 -11.39 -23.39
CA ARG A 125 -21.01 -10.12 -24.12
C ARG A 125 -21.03 -8.91 -23.17
N PRO A 126 -20.63 -7.70 -23.64
CA PRO A 126 -20.82 -6.48 -22.85
C PRO A 126 -22.31 -6.19 -22.63
N CYS A 127 -22.66 -5.58 -21.50
CA CYS A 127 -24.06 -5.21 -21.26
C CYS A 127 -24.40 -3.95 -22.07
N PRO A 128 -25.55 -3.92 -22.77
CA PRO A 128 -25.93 -2.78 -23.61
C PRO A 128 -26.32 -1.56 -22.78
N ARG A 129 -26.79 -1.77 -21.53
CA ARG A 129 -27.24 -0.75 -20.59
C ARG A 129 -26.74 -1.11 -19.19
N SER A 130 -26.70 -0.12 -18.29
CA SER A 130 -26.41 -0.28 -16.86
C SER A 130 -27.67 -0.52 -16.01
N ILE A 131 -28.85 -0.42 -16.62
CA ILE A 131 -30.15 -0.60 -15.98
C ILE A 131 -30.95 -1.71 -16.66
N LEU A 132 -31.85 -2.34 -15.88
CA LEU A 132 -32.70 -3.44 -16.31
C LEU A 132 -34.18 -3.07 -16.15
N HIS A 133 -34.96 -3.45 -17.16
CA HIS A 133 -36.41 -3.25 -17.16
C HIS A 133 -37.09 -4.30 -16.28
N PRO A 134 -38.11 -3.93 -15.48
CA PRO A 134 -38.81 -4.85 -14.60
C PRO A 134 -39.39 -6.08 -15.30
N LEU A 135 -39.90 -5.94 -16.54
CA LEU A 135 -40.48 -7.06 -17.30
C LEU A 135 -39.43 -8.15 -17.63
N GLU A 136 -38.26 -7.73 -18.11
CA GLU A 136 -37.15 -8.65 -18.42
C GLU A 136 -36.68 -9.34 -17.14
N LEU A 137 -36.56 -8.57 -16.05
CA LEU A 137 -36.10 -9.05 -14.76
C LEU A 137 -37.09 -10.03 -14.11
N LEU A 138 -38.39 -9.76 -14.21
CA LEU A 138 -39.44 -10.65 -13.72
C LEU A 138 -39.32 -12.04 -14.36
N THR A 139 -39.19 -12.09 -15.69
CA THR A 139 -39.05 -13.35 -16.43
C THR A 139 -37.76 -14.08 -16.03
N MET A 140 -36.66 -13.33 -15.92
CA MET A 140 -35.36 -13.87 -15.57
C MET A 140 -35.35 -14.49 -14.16
N LEU A 141 -35.88 -13.79 -13.16
CA LEU A 141 -35.92 -14.28 -11.79
C LEU A 141 -36.95 -15.38 -11.59
N ASP A 142 -38.11 -15.31 -12.26
CA ASP A 142 -39.13 -16.37 -12.21
C ASP A 142 -38.61 -17.70 -12.77
N ASN A 143 -37.78 -17.65 -13.83
CA ASN A 143 -37.11 -18.83 -14.37
C ASN A 143 -36.12 -19.43 -13.35
N VAL A 144 -35.41 -18.61 -12.57
CA VAL A 144 -34.53 -19.09 -11.49
C VAL A 144 -35.34 -19.76 -10.39
N VAL A 145 -36.43 -19.15 -9.91
CA VAL A 145 -37.30 -19.75 -8.89
C VAL A 145 -37.87 -21.08 -9.39
N THR A 146 -38.31 -21.14 -10.64
CA THR A 146 -38.83 -22.35 -11.28
C THR A 146 -37.76 -23.44 -11.39
N ALA A 147 -36.53 -23.09 -11.76
CA ALA A 147 -35.43 -24.05 -11.85
C ALA A 147 -35.03 -24.61 -10.48
N VAL A 148 -34.95 -23.76 -9.46
CA VAL A 148 -34.69 -24.18 -8.07
C VAL A 148 -35.83 -25.05 -7.55
N GLN A 149 -37.08 -24.71 -7.84
CA GLN A 149 -38.24 -25.54 -7.50
C GLN A 149 -38.16 -26.94 -8.15
N ALA A 150 -37.78 -27.02 -9.42
CA ALA A 150 -37.76 -28.28 -10.18
C ALA A 150 -36.62 -29.21 -9.74
N HIS A 151 -35.46 -28.65 -9.36
CA HIS A 151 -34.28 -29.43 -8.99
C HIS A 151 -34.12 -29.63 -7.47
N GLY A 152 -34.83 -28.85 -6.66
CA GLY A 152 -34.76 -28.88 -5.22
C GLY A 152 -33.44 -28.31 -4.66
N ASP A 153 -33.09 -28.79 -3.46
CA ASP A 153 -31.91 -28.32 -2.73
C ASP A 153 -30.62 -28.77 -3.46
N GLY A 154 -29.74 -27.80 -3.72
CA GLY A 154 -28.53 -27.97 -4.51
C GLY A 154 -27.33 -27.38 -3.80
N SER A 155 -26.14 -27.96 -4.01
CA SER A 155 -24.88 -27.41 -3.49
C SER A 155 -23.78 -27.44 -4.53
N TRP A 156 -23.09 -26.32 -4.69
CA TRP A 156 -22.02 -26.13 -5.66
C TRP A 156 -20.80 -25.49 -5.02
N ARG A 157 -19.66 -25.81 -5.63
CA ARG A 157 -18.40 -25.14 -5.41
C ARG A 157 -18.02 -24.37 -6.66
N VAL A 158 -17.71 -23.11 -6.47
CA VAL A 158 -17.52 -22.15 -7.55
C VAL A 158 -16.18 -21.48 -7.41
N SER A 159 -15.41 -21.42 -8.49
CA SER A 159 -14.29 -20.52 -8.62
C SER A 159 -14.65 -19.39 -9.58
N TYR A 160 -14.33 -18.17 -9.22
CA TYR A 160 -14.68 -16.98 -9.99
C TYR A 160 -13.54 -15.94 -9.91
N PHE A 161 -13.47 -15.02 -10.88
CA PHE A 161 -12.55 -13.89 -10.78
C PHE A 161 -13.01 -12.90 -9.71
N PHE A 162 -12.06 -12.18 -9.10
CA PHE A 162 -12.36 -11.09 -8.16
C PHE A 162 -11.43 -9.92 -8.42
N VAL A 163 -11.52 -9.38 -9.62
CA VAL A 163 -10.73 -8.22 -10.07
C VAL A 163 -11.49 -6.96 -9.71
N ASP A 164 -10.82 -5.98 -9.10
CA ASP A 164 -11.48 -4.73 -8.68
C ASP A 164 -10.56 -3.52 -8.56
N ILE A 165 -9.26 -3.73 -8.35
CA ILE A 165 -8.28 -2.66 -8.22
C ILE A 165 -7.36 -2.63 -9.45
N ILE A 166 -6.76 -1.47 -9.72
CA ILE A 166 -5.82 -1.30 -10.85
C ILE A 166 -4.69 -2.33 -10.78
N ASN A 167 -4.23 -2.66 -9.57
CA ASN A 167 -3.21 -3.68 -9.33
C ASN A 167 -3.56 -5.08 -9.87
N ASP A 168 -4.85 -5.43 -9.94
CA ASP A 168 -5.31 -6.74 -10.37
C ASP A 168 -5.19 -6.90 -11.90
N ILE A 169 -5.21 -5.80 -12.66
CA ILE A 169 -5.03 -5.81 -14.13
C ILE A 169 -3.63 -6.33 -14.50
N PHE A 170 -2.64 -6.03 -13.67
CA PHE A 170 -1.25 -6.42 -13.88
C PHE A 170 -0.93 -7.82 -13.34
N ALA A 171 -1.95 -8.56 -12.88
CA ALA A 171 -1.80 -9.95 -12.48
C ALA A 171 -2.10 -10.88 -13.67
N PHE A 172 -1.14 -11.73 -14.05
CA PHE A 172 -1.24 -12.62 -15.21
C PHE A 172 -1.23 -14.10 -14.81
N GLY A 173 -1.84 -14.94 -15.65
CA GLY A 173 -1.80 -16.40 -15.52
C GLY A 173 -2.39 -16.92 -14.20
N GLY A 174 -1.61 -17.72 -13.49
CA GLY A 174 -2.00 -18.31 -12.20
C GLY A 174 -2.06 -17.32 -11.03
N ILE A 175 -1.59 -16.09 -11.22
CA ILE A 175 -1.58 -15.03 -10.19
C ILE A 175 -2.82 -14.12 -10.33
N LYS A 176 -3.59 -14.25 -11.41
CA LYS A 176 -4.83 -13.48 -11.60
C LYS A 176 -5.77 -13.72 -10.42
N GLU A 177 -6.36 -12.64 -9.90
CA GLU A 177 -7.17 -12.69 -8.69
C GLU A 177 -8.43 -13.54 -8.87
N ARG A 178 -8.54 -14.57 -8.03
CA ARG A 178 -9.62 -15.56 -8.02
C ARG A 178 -10.05 -15.81 -6.60
N ASP A 179 -11.31 -16.13 -6.42
CA ASP A 179 -11.81 -16.64 -5.15
C ASP A 179 -12.59 -17.93 -5.33
N TRP A 180 -12.89 -18.57 -4.20
CA TRP A 180 -13.69 -19.76 -4.13
C TRP A 180 -14.87 -19.56 -3.19
N ARG A 181 -16.06 -19.87 -3.72
CA ARG A 181 -17.34 -19.70 -3.04
C ARG A 181 -18.11 -20.99 -3.00
N ARG A 182 -18.79 -21.27 -1.90
CA ARG A 182 -19.83 -22.29 -1.84
C ARG A 182 -21.18 -21.63 -2.07
N VAL A 183 -22.01 -22.29 -2.88
CA VAL A 183 -23.39 -21.86 -3.16
C VAL A 183 -24.32 -23.00 -2.80
N GLN A 184 -25.40 -22.71 -2.09
CA GLN A 184 -26.47 -23.66 -1.77
C GLN A 184 -27.82 -23.04 -2.12
N THR A 185 -28.73 -23.83 -2.67
CA THR A 185 -30.11 -23.42 -2.91
C THR A 185 -31.06 -24.15 -1.98
N HIS A 186 -32.12 -23.45 -1.57
CA HIS A 186 -33.25 -24.00 -0.85
C HIS A 186 -34.56 -23.51 -1.48
N TYR A 187 -35.58 -24.35 -1.41
CA TYR A 187 -36.93 -23.99 -1.83
C TYR A 187 -37.92 -24.18 -0.69
N VAL A 188 -38.71 -23.14 -0.39
CA VAL A 188 -39.72 -23.17 0.67
C VAL A 188 -41.08 -22.72 0.15
N THR A 189 -42.14 -23.35 0.65
CA THR A 189 -43.53 -23.10 0.24
C THR A 189 -44.44 -22.66 1.39
N SER A 190 -43.90 -22.55 2.60
CA SER A 190 -44.66 -22.19 3.80
C SER A 190 -43.77 -21.42 4.78
N SER A 191 -44.33 -20.41 5.43
CA SER A 191 -43.67 -19.65 6.52
C SER A 191 -43.36 -20.50 7.75
N THR A 192 -44.00 -21.67 7.90
CA THR A 192 -43.69 -22.65 8.95
C THR A 192 -42.45 -23.48 8.67
N ALA A 193 -41.92 -23.45 7.44
CA ALA A 193 -40.70 -24.16 7.11
C ALA A 193 -39.51 -23.45 7.77
N ASP A 194 -38.82 -24.17 8.67
CA ASP A 194 -37.57 -23.72 9.26
C ASP A 194 -36.40 -24.43 8.55
N LEU A 195 -35.56 -23.66 7.86
CA LEU A 195 -34.35 -24.21 7.22
C LEU A 195 -33.26 -24.57 8.24
N CYS A 196 -33.41 -24.10 9.47
CA CYS A 196 -32.51 -24.35 10.58
C CYS A 196 -33.03 -25.42 11.54
N ASP A 197 -34.14 -26.10 11.20
CA ASP A 197 -34.62 -27.24 11.98
C ASP A 197 -33.57 -28.37 11.98
N PRO A 198 -33.08 -28.82 13.16
CA PRO A 198 -32.08 -29.88 13.25
C PRO A 198 -32.56 -31.24 12.72
N THR A 199 -33.88 -31.42 12.55
CA THR A 199 -34.46 -32.66 12.00
C THR A 199 -34.46 -32.69 10.47
N ARG A 200 -34.12 -31.58 9.81
CA ARG A 200 -34.05 -31.49 8.35
C ARG A 200 -32.76 -32.10 7.81
N ASP A 201 -32.88 -33.06 6.89
CA ASP A 201 -31.73 -33.73 6.25
C ASP A 201 -30.73 -32.76 5.58
N GLN A 202 -31.23 -31.64 5.05
CA GLN A 202 -30.43 -30.58 4.45
C GLN A 202 -30.77 -29.23 5.07
N ALA A 203 -30.29 -29.01 6.29
CA ALA A 203 -30.32 -27.69 6.90
C ALA A 203 -29.53 -26.66 6.07
N ALA A 204 -29.95 -25.39 6.12
CA ALA A 204 -29.21 -24.34 5.46
C ALA A 204 -27.87 -24.08 6.14
N LEU A 205 -26.81 -23.94 5.34
CA LEU A 205 -25.45 -23.82 5.87
C LEU A 205 -25.23 -22.58 6.74
N PHE A 206 -26.06 -21.54 6.60
CA PHE A 206 -25.96 -20.37 7.46
C PHE A 206 -26.38 -20.68 8.90
N CYS A 207 -27.23 -21.68 9.17
CA CYS A 207 -27.83 -21.90 10.49
C CYS A 207 -26.83 -22.13 11.62
N GLU A 208 -25.65 -22.67 11.34
CA GLU A 208 -24.58 -22.89 12.32
C GLU A 208 -23.54 -21.74 12.33
N GLN A 209 -23.73 -20.70 11.52
CA GLN A 209 -22.71 -19.68 11.30
C GLN A 209 -22.90 -18.49 12.23
N PRO A 210 -21.78 -17.89 12.70
CA PRO A 210 -21.84 -16.81 13.66
C PRO A 210 -22.54 -15.58 13.07
N TRP A 211 -22.42 -15.32 11.78
CA TRP A 211 -22.97 -14.14 11.12
C TRP A 211 -24.49 -14.16 10.88
N THR A 212 -25.21 -15.18 11.33
CA THR A 212 -26.68 -15.25 11.22
C THR A 212 -27.43 -14.25 12.08
N ASP A 213 -26.82 -13.82 13.19
CA ASP A 213 -27.35 -12.80 14.08
C ASP A 213 -26.66 -11.47 13.77
N PHE A 214 -27.33 -10.63 12.98
CA PHE A 214 -26.76 -9.37 12.49
C PHE A 214 -26.49 -8.39 13.63
N GLU A 215 -27.25 -8.47 14.72
CA GLU A 215 -27.06 -7.63 15.90
C GLU A 215 -25.69 -7.87 16.52
N SER A 216 -25.30 -9.14 16.65
CA SER A 216 -24.01 -9.54 17.21
C SER A 216 -22.81 -9.08 16.36
N PHE A 217 -23.05 -8.70 15.11
CA PHE A 217 -22.06 -8.16 14.16
C PHE A 217 -22.13 -6.64 14.02
N GLY A 218 -22.86 -5.96 14.90
CA GLY A 218 -23.04 -4.50 14.88
C GLY A 218 -23.92 -3.99 13.74
N GLY A 219 -24.70 -4.89 13.13
CA GLY A 219 -25.72 -4.55 12.15
C GLY A 219 -27.08 -4.27 12.78
N VAL A 220 -28.12 -4.34 11.96
CA VAL A 220 -29.51 -4.22 12.40
C VAL A 220 -29.86 -5.41 13.30
N ALA A 221 -30.70 -5.18 14.33
CA ALA A 221 -31.25 -6.23 15.19
C ALA A 221 -32.13 -7.20 14.37
N LEU A 222 -31.48 -8.16 13.73
CA LEU A 222 -32.08 -9.06 12.75
C LEU A 222 -31.40 -10.42 12.84
N ARG A 223 -32.21 -11.46 13.02
CA ARG A 223 -31.79 -12.85 12.81
C ARG A 223 -32.28 -13.31 11.46
N LEU A 224 -31.38 -13.93 10.71
CA LEU A 224 -31.61 -14.24 9.30
C LEU A 224 -32.85 -15.13 9.07
N MET A 225 -32.95 -16.27 9.75
CA MET A 225 -34.07 -17.21 9.52
C MET A 225 -35.44 -16.62 9.94
N PRO A 226 -35.60 -16.01 11.13
CA PRO A 226 -36.84 -15.32 11.48
C PRO A 226 -37.23 -14.20 10.51
N ALA A 227 -36.25 -13.46 9.98
CA ALA A 227 -36.52 -12.41 8.99
C ALA A 227 -37.05 -12.97 7.67
N ILE A 228 -36.46 -14.08 7.19
CA ILE A 228 -36.93 -14.80 6.00
C ILE A 228 -38.35 -15.34 6.21
N GLN A 229 -38.62 -15.95 7.37
CA GLN A 229 -39.96 -16.44 7.72
C GLN A 229 -40.98 -15.29 7.83
N ALA A 230 -40.60 -14.16 8.43
CA ALA A 230 -41.48 -12.99 8.53
C ALA A 230 -41.85 -12.42 7.15
N GLN A 231 -40.91 -12.41 6.19
CA GLN A 231 -41.21 -12.01 4.80
C GLN A 231 -42.21 -12.96 4.14
N LEU A 232 -42.01 -14.27 4.30
CA LEU A 232 -42.89 -15.28 3.74
C LEU A 232 -44.29 -15.20 4.39
N GLN A 233 -44.35 -15.06 5.71
CA GLN A 233 -45.60 -14.90 6.46
C GLN A 233 -46.35 -13.63 6.09
N ALA A 234 -45.64 -12.52 5.86
CA ALA A 234 -46.25 -11.27 5.41
C ALA A 234 -46.86 -11.41 4.01
N ALA A 235 -46.24 -12.20 3.13
CA ALA A 235 -46.78 -12.51 1.81
C ALA A 235 -48.01 -13.43 1.89
N GLU A 236 -47.93 -14.50 2.68
CA GLU A 236 -49.05 -15.43 2.91
C GLU A 236 -50.31 -14.73 3.46
N ARG A 237 -50.14 -13.74 4.34
CA ARG A 237 -51.26 -12.96 4.90
C ARG A 237 -51.93 -12.02 3.89
N ARG A 238 -51.28 -11.72 2.77
CA ARG A 238 -51.78 -10.78 1.75
C ARG A 238 -52.50 -11.47 0.59
N VAL A 239 -52.36 -12.79 0.47
CA VAL A 239 -52.84 -13.56 -0.68
C VAL A 239 -54.05 -14.40 -0.33
N ASP A 240 -54.86 -14.70 -1.33
CA ASP A 240 -55.92 -15.70 -1.21
C ASP A 240 -55.34 -17.09 -1.51
N LEU A 241 -55.16 -17.90 -0.48
CA LEU A 241 -54.54 -19.23 -0.59
C LEU A 241 -55.34 -20.23 -1.44
N THR A 242 -56.58 -19.90 -1.83
CA THR A 242 -57.40 -20.75 -2.72
C THR A 242 -57.07 -20.55 -4.19
N THR A 243 -56.63 -19.36 -4.57
CA THR A 243 -56.33 -18.98 -5.96
C THR A 243 -54.85 -18.64 -6.16
N GLN A 244 -54.13 -18.34 -5.09
CA GLN A 244 -52.75 -17.91 -5.11
C GLN A 244 -51.87 -18.80 -4.23
N ARG A 245 -50.64 -19.00 -4.66
CA ARG A 245 -49.60 -19.68 -3.88
C ARG A 245 -48.41 -18.75 -3.66
N VAL A 246 -47.78 -18.90 -2.50
CA VAL A 246 -46.54 -18.23 -2.16
C VAL A 246 -45.42 -19.26 -2.12
N ASP A 247 -44.30 -18.94 -2.76
CA ASP A 247 -43.08 -19.71 -2.65
C ASP A 247 -41.86 -18.79 -2.59
N MET A 248 -40.74 -19.34 -2.12
CA MET A 248 -39.49 -18.60 -2.06
C MET A 248 -38.32 -19.51 -2.42
N ALA A 249 -37.50 -19.06 -3.37
CA ALA A 249 -36.19 -19.64 -3.63
C ALA A 249 -35.14 -18.86 -2.86
N ILE A 250 -34.25 -19.57 -2.18
CA ILE A 250 -33.22 -19.00 -1.32
C ILE A 250 -31.87 -19.47 -1.86
N VAL A 251 -30.99 -18.53 -2.18
CA VAL A 251 -29.62 -18.81 -2.64
C VAL A 251 -28.65 -18.30 -1.59
N VAL A 252 -27.98 -19.24 -0.93
CA VAL A 252 -26.99 -18.98 0.11
C VAL A 252 -25.61 -19.08 -0.50
N GLY A 253 -24.80 -18.04 -0.32
CA GLY A 253 -23.41 -18.02 -0.72
C GLY A 253 -22.48 -17.71 0.46
N SER A 254 -21.33 -18.39 0.50
CA SER A 254 -20.25 -18.05 1.41
C SER A 254 -18.89 -18.30 0.78
N ASP A 255 -18.00 -17.31 0.86
CA ASP A 255 -16.61 -17.43 0.44
C ASP A 255 -15.78 -18.14 1.51
N ASP A 256 -14.70 -18.78 1.10
CA ASP A 256 -13.71 -19.26 2.06
C ASP A 256 -13.09 -18.10 2.83
N LEU A 257 -12.60 -18.34 4.05
CA LEU A 257 -11.78 -17.36 4.79
C LEU A 257 -10.38 -17.27 4.19
N ARG A 258 -10.31 -16.51 3.10
CA ARG A 258 -9.13 -16.35 2.25
C ARG A 258 -8.05 -15.55 2.98
N PRO A 259 -6.82 -16.08 3.14
CA PRO A 259 -5.69 -15.30 3.63
C PRO A 259 -5.27 -14.23 2.63
N TRP A 260 -5.18 -13.00 3.12
CA TRP A 260 -4.59 -11.86 2.42
C TRP A 260 -3.26 -11.59 3.09
N ALA A 261 -2.18 -12.13 2.54
CA ALA A 261 -0.91 -12.14 3.23
C ALA A 261 0.28 -11.75 2.34
N GLY A 262 1.28 -11.21 3.02
CA GLY A 262 2.57 -10.80 2.48
C GLY A 262 3.32 -9.96 3.51
N GLY A 263 3.22 -10.38 4.77
CA GLY A 263 3.78 -9.73 5.95
C GLY A 263 3.58 -10.62 7.18
N PHE A 264 3.94 -10.12 8.36
CA PHE A 264 3.83 -10.91 9.60
C PHE A 264 2.42 -10.92 10.18
N ALA A 265 1.75 -9.76 10.24
CA ALA A 265 0.34 -9.76 10.58
C ALA A 265 -0.46 -10.33 9.40
N LYS A 266 -1.47 -11.13 9.72
CA LYS A 266 -2.31 -11.80 8.74
C LYS A 266 -3.68 -11.14 8.75
N SER A 267 -4.18 -10.80 7.58
CA SER A 267 -5.58 -10.44 7.37
C SER A 267 -6.27 -11.55 6.58
N TYR A 268 -7.56 -11.72 6.84
CA TYR A 268 -8.40 -12.68 6.14
C TYR A 268 -9.74 -12.04 5.81
N LEU A 269 -10.37 -12.51 4.75
CA LEU A 269 -11.69 -12.09 4.29
C LEU A 269 -12.52 -13.31 3.89
N SER A 270 -13.79 -13.33 4.29
CA SER A 270 -14.84 -14.20 3.77
C SER A 270 -16.10 -13.34 3.61
N ALA A 271 -16.60 -13.20 2.38
CA ALA A 271 -17.88 -12.55 2.12
C ALA A 271 -19.01 -13.59 2.10
N PHE A 272 -20.14 -13.25 2.71
CA PHE A 272 -21.34 -14.08 2.72
C PHE A 272 -22.52 -13.28 2.15
N ASP A 273 -23.44 -13.98 1.49
CA ASP A 273 -24.73 -13.42 1.09
C ASP A 273 -25.83 -14.47 1.06
N VAL A 274 -27.07 -14.01 1.24
CA VAL A 274 -28.29 -14.78 1.06
C VAL A 274 -29.24 -13.95 0.21
N VAL A 275 -29.60 -14.50 -0.95
CA VAL A 275 -30.57 -13.91 -1.87
C VAL A 275 -31.89 -14.66 -1.69
N THR A 276 -32.96 -13.93 -1.39
CA THR A 276 -34.31 -14.48 -1.32
C THR A 276 -35.15 -13.95 -2.48
N LEU A 277 -35.68 -14.88 -3.27
CA LEU A 277 -36.60 -14.60 -4.36
C LEU A 277 -37.99 -15.08 -3.93
N LEU A 278 -38.77 -14.16 -3.37
CA LEU A 278 -40.15 -14.40 -2.98
C LEU A 278 -41.04 -14.27 -4.22
N ARG A 279 -41.88 -15.26 -4.47
CA ARG A 279 -42.78 -15.28 -5.62
C ARG A 279 -44.21 -15.64 -5.20
N ILE A 280 -45.17 -14.95 -5.79
CA ILE A 280 -46.60 -15.24 -5.67
C ILE A 280 -47.12 -15.58 -7.07
N GLN A 281 -47.81 -16.70 -7.18
CA GLN A 281 -48.41 -17.16 -8.43
C GLN A 281 -49.92 -17.27 -8.29
N ASN A 282 -50.65 -16.86 -9.31
CA ASN A 282 -52.08 -17.11 -9.46
C ASN A 282 -52.27 -18.40 -10.26
N CYS A 283 -52.97 -19.38 -9.69
CA CYS A 283 -53.17 -20.71 -10.25
C CYS A 283 -54.67 -21.01 -10.37
N SER A 284 -55.07 -21.74 -11.41
CA SER A 284 -56.45 -22.22 -11.52
C SER A 284 -56.76 -23.31 -10.48
N ASP A 285 -55.76 -24.11 -10.12
CA ASP A 285 -55.80 -25.04 -9.00
C ASP A 285 -54.46 -24.98 -8.27
N VAL A 286 -54.49 -24.55 -7.01
CA VAL A 286 -53.30 -24.39 -6.16
C VAL A 286 -52.66 -25.73 -5.80
N LEU A 287 -53.47 -26.76 -5.55
CA LEU A 287 -53.00 -28.09 -5.13
C LEU A 287 -52.35 -28.83 -6.30
N LEU A 288 -52.99 -28.80 -7.46
CA LEU A 288 -52.50 -29.47 -8.68
C LEU A 288 -51.52 -28.61 -9.49
N ARG A 289 -51.30 -27.35 -9.09
CA ARG A 289 -50.39 -26.39 -9.75
C ARG A 289 -50.70 -26.17 -11.23
N VAL A 290 -51.99 -26.18 -11.57
CA VAL A 290 -52.45 -26.07 -12.97
C VAL A 290 -52.56 -24.59 -13.35
N ASN A 291 -51.99 -24.24 -14.52
CA ASN A 291 -52.03 -22.89 -15.10
C ASN A 291 -51.58 -21.77 -14.14
N CYS A 292 -50.49 -21.99 -13.42
CA CYS A 292 -49.90 -20.97 -12.55
C CYS A 292 -49.18 -19.88 -13.35
N SER A 293 -49.45 -18.62 -13.04
CA SER A 293 -48.74 -17.46 -13.59
C SER A 293 -48.24 -16.55 -12.47
N THR A 294 -47.02 -16.05 -12.61
CA THR A 294 -46.38 -15.21 -11.59
C THR A 294 -46.98 -13.81 -11.59
N VAL A 295 -47.57 -13.41 -10.46
CA VAL A 295 -48.21 -12.09 -10.25
C VAL A 295 -47.38 -11.16 -9.40
N TYR A 296 -46.51 -11.68 -8.54
CA TYR A 296 -45.59 -10.87 -7.74
C TYR A 296 -44.26 -11.58 -7.57
N LEU A 297 -43.17 -10.82 -7.64
CA LEU A 297 -41.82 -11.31 -7.40
C LEU A 297 -40.99 -10.24 -6.69
N ALA A 298 -40.31 -10.60 -5.60
CA ALA A 298 -39.41 -9.71 -4.88
C ALA A 298 -38.02 -10.34 -4.71
N ASP A 299 -36.98 -9.57 -5.06
CA ASP A 299 -35.56 -9.86 -4.79
C ASP A 299 -35.13 -9.08 -3.55
N TYR A 300 -34.79 -9.82 -2.49
CA TYR A 300 -34.30 -9.27 -1.24
C TYR A 300 -32.96 -9.92 -0.88
N ARG A 301 -32.03 -9.14 -0.34
CA ARG A 301 -30.66 -9.60 -0.08
C ARG A 301 -30.20 -9.32 1.32
N TYR A 302 -29.42 -10.27 1.81
CA TYR A 302 -28.67 -10.20 3.05
C TYR A 302 -27.20 -10.38 2.68
N GLU A 303 -26.30 -9.49 3.09
CA GLU A 303 -24.88 -9.62 2.76
C GLU A 303 -23.97 -9.07 3.86
N GLY A 304 -22.75 -9.56 3.91
CA GLY A 304 -21.75 -9.03 4.82
C GLY A 304 -20.38 -9.68 4.62
N GLY A 305 -19.44 -9.24 5.45
CA GLY A 305 -18.08 -9.76 5.45
C GLY A 305 -17.62 -10.15 6.83
N LEU A 306 -17.02 -11.32 6.92
CA LEU A 306 -16.25 -11.79 8.07
C LEU A 306 -14.76 -11.61 7.79
N GLY A 307 -14.07 -10.95 8.71
CA GLY A 307 -12.62 -10.79 8.71
C GLY A 307 -11.98 -11.53 9.88
N ARG A 308 -10.72 -11.94 9.69
CA ARG A 308 -9.85 -12.39 10.79
C ARG A 308 -8.53 -11.62 10.76
N THR A 309 -8.00 -11.25 11.93
CA THR A 309 -6.69 -10.60 12.02
C THR A 309 -5.99 -10.84 13.35
N ASN A 310 -4.65 -10.83 13.33
CA ASN A 310 -3.80 -10.83 14.51
C ASN A 310 -2.97 -9.54 14.66
N THR A 311 -3.29 -8.48 13.90
CA THR A 311 -2.51 -7.22 13.91
C THR A 311 -2.40 -6.60 15.31
N ARG A 312 -3.46 -6.67 16.12
CA ARG A 312 -3.46 -6.14 17.50
C ARG A 312 -2.35 -6.75 18.37
N SER A 313 -2.08 -8.05 18.22
CA SER A 313 -1.02 -8.75 18.95
C SER A 313 0.38 -8.20 18.64
N TYR A 314 0.58 -7.64 17.45
CA TYR A 314 1.85 -7.05 17.03
C TYR A 314 1.98 -5.55 17.33
N TYR A 315 0.93 -4.90 17.86
CA TYR A 315 0.93 -3.45 18.08
C TYR A 315 2.12 -2.98 18.91
N ARG A 316 2.40 -3.65 20.05
CA ARG A 316 3.51 -3.27 20.95
C ARG A 316 4.87 -3.31 20.26
N LEU A 317 5.11 -4.37 19.48
CA LEU A 317 6.36 -4.53 18.72
C LEU A 317 6.49 -3.43 17.66
N THR A 318 5.42 -3.22 16.88
CA THR A 318 5.38 -2.21 15.81
C THR A 318 5.59 -0.80 16.37
N ALA A 319 4.93 -0.49 17.49
CA ALA A 319 5.11 0.77 18.19
C ALA A 319 6.55 0.95 18.68
N CYS A 320 7.15 -0.07 19.29
CA CYS A 320 8.55 -0.02 19.74
C CYS A 320 9.51 0.26 18.57
N LEU A 321 9.38 -0.47 17.46
CA LEU A 321 10.21 -0.30 16.27
C LEU A 321 10.11 1.13 15.71
N ARG A 322 8.89 1.66 15.55
CA ARG A 322 8.65 3.01 15.04
C ARG A 322 9.13 4.09 16.01
N THR A 323 8.85 3.97 17.31
CA THR A 323 9.34 4.91 18.33
C THR A 323 10.85 4.99 18.32
N PHE A 324 11.55 3.85 18.32
CA PHE A 324 13.00 3.82 18.32
C PHE A 324 13.58 4.38 17.01
N GLY A 325 13.01 4.02 15.87
CA GLY A 325 13.40 4.56 14.56
C GLY A 325 13.18 6.08 14.46
N GLN A 326 12.06 6.58 14.97
CA GLN A 326 11.73 8.00 14.97
C GLN A 326 12.66 8.78 15.90
N PHE A 327 12.86 8.29 17.13
CA PHE A 327 13.76 8.90 18.10
C PHE A 327 15.17 9.01 17.52
N TYR A 328 15.69 7.94 16.92
CA TYR A 328 17.00 7.95 16.26
C TYR A 328 17.11 9.04 15.20
N ASN A 329 16.11 9.17 14.31
CA ASN A 329 16.13 10.18 13.25
C ASN A 329 15.96 11.61 13.77
N ILE A 330 15.17 11.82 14.83
CA ILE A 330 15.08 13.11 15.52
C ILE A 330 16.45 13.47 16.12
N SER A 331 17.06 12.56 16.89
CA SER A 331 18.40 12.77 17.46
C SER A 331 19.43 13.06 16.39
N ARG A 332 19.39 12.34 15.26
CA ARG A 332 20.26 12.59 14.10
C ARG A 332 20.07 13.98 13.51
N THR A 333 18.82 14.44 13.38
CA THR A 333 18.55 15.79 12.84
C THR A 333 19.01 16.88 13.81
N MET A 334 18.81 16.68 15.12
CA MET A 334 19.31 17.60 16.15
C MET A 334 20.84 17.66 16.18
N ALA A 335 21.50 16.50 16.11
CA ALA A 335 22.96 16.41 16.02
C ALA A 335 23.48 17.09 14.74
N LEU A 336 22.76 16.96 13.62
CA LEU A 336 23.10 17.62 12.37
C LEU A 336 23.02 19.15 12.47
N ILE A 337 21.94 19.68 13.05
CA ILE A 337 21.77 21.12 13.28
C ILE A 337 22.88 21.63 14.21
N PHE A 338 23.21 20.89 15.26
CA PHE A 338 24.31 21.22 16.16
C PHE A 338 25.67 21.21 15.44
N GLY A 339 25.95 20.20 14.61
CA GLY A 339 27.17 20.14 13.80
C GLY A 339 27.28 21.31 12.81
N CYS A 340 26.16 21.74 12.22
CA CYS A 340 26.08 22.95 11.40
C CYS A 340 26.37 24.21 12.21
N TYR A 341 25.84 24.32 13.43
CA TYR A 341 26.11 25.43 14.34
C TYR A 341 27.59 25.52 14.73
N VAL A 342 28.21 24.41 15.13
CA VAL A 342 29.63 24.37 15.47
C VAL A 342 30.49 24.71 14.25
N ALA A 343 30.13 24.21 13.06
CA ALA A 343 30.82 24.54 11.81
C ALA A 343 30.77 26.05 11.51
N ARG A 344 29.58 26.67 11.60
CA ARG A 344 29.40 28.12 11.36
C ARG A 344 30.13 28.99 12.38
N ARG A 345 30.08 28.63 13.66
CA ARG A 345 30.75 29.40 14.73
C ARG A 345 32.27 29.52 14.54
N HIS A 346 32.90 28.57 13.86
CA HIS A 346 34.34 28.59 13.59
C HIS A 346 34.74 29.45 12.39
N GLU A 347 33.79 29.79 11.51
CA GLU A 347 34.04 30.66 10.36
C GLU A 347 34.34 32.09 10.82
N ARG A 348 35.32 32.74 10.17
CA ARG A 348 35.74 34.11 10.52
C ARG A 348 34.57 35.10 10.51
N LYS A 349 33.60 34.90 9.60
CA LYS A 349 32.38 35.72 9.42
C LYS A 349 31.42 35.66 10.62
N TYR A 350 31.37 34.53 11.34
CA TYR A 350 30.41 34.30 12.42
C TYR A 350 31.04 34.12 13.80
N ARG A 351 32.37 34.08 13.90
CA ARG A 351 33.10 33.88 15.17
C ARG A 351 32.71 34.85 16.29
N ARG A 352 32.40 36.11 15.93
CA ARG A 352 31.96 37.17 16.86
C ARG A 352 30.51 37.59 16.63
N ALA A 353 29.74 36.84 15.85
CA ALA A 353 28.35 37.16 15.56
C ALA A 353 27.45 36.82 16.76
N PRO A 354 26.32 37.54 16.95
CA PRO A 354 25.35 37.20 17.99
C PRO A 354 24.76 35.80 17.77
N LEU A 355 24.28 35.18 18.85
CA LEU A 355 23.76 33.80 18.85
C LEU A 355 22.70 33.60 17.77
N LEU A 356 21.72 34.50 17.68
CA LEU A 356 20.62 34.42 16.72
C LEU A 356 21.10 34.38 15.26
N ARG A 357 22.10 35.20 14.92
CA ARG A 357 22.68 35.23 13.56
C ARG A 357 23.45 33.95 13.24
N THR A 358 24.12 33.37 14.24
CA THR A 358 24.82 32.09 14.09
C THR A 358 23.84 30.93 13.96
N LEU A 359 22.74 30.93 14.72
CA LEU A 359 21.66 29.95 14.61
C LEU A 359 20.98 30.02 13.24
N TYR A 360 20.68 31.22 12.75
CA TYR A 360 20.15 31.41 11.38
C TYR A 360 21.12 30.89 10.31
N ALA A 361 22.43 31.17 10.45
CA ALA A 361 23.45 30.62 9.57
C ALA A 361 23.54 29.08 9.64
N ALA A 362 23.31 28.48 10.81
CA ALA A 362 23.27 27.03 11.00
C ALA A 362 22.02 26.41 10.35
N LEU A 363 20.85 27.02 10.53
CA LEU A 363 19.59 26.58 9.91
C LEU A 363 19.66 26.64 8.39
N THR A 364 20.18 27.74 7.83
CA THR A 364 20.37 27.84 6.38
C THR A 364 21.39 26.83 5.86
N LEU A 365 22.42 26.47 6.65
CA LEU A 365 23.37 25.42 6.28
C LEU A 365 22.72 24.03 6.30
N TRP A 366 21.92 23.76 7.33
CA TRP A 366 21.13 22.53 7.44
C TRP A 366 20.16 22.36 6.25
N LEU A 367 19.45 23.42 5.83
CA LEU A 367 18.55 23.39 4.67
C LEU A 367 19.28 23.18 3.32
N ARG A 368 20.60 23.37 3.25
CA ARG A 368 21.38 23.04 2.04
C ARG A 368 21.66 21.55 1.92
N ILE A 369 21.55 20.79 3.02
CA ILE A 369 21.75 19.35 3.04
C ILE A 369 20.45 18.68 2.58
N PRO A 370 20.48 17.78 1.57
CA PRO A 370 19.28 17.11 1.11
C PRO A 370 18.62 16.29 2.23
N ALA A 371 17.35 16.58 2.52
CA ALA A 371 16.62 15.93 3.61
C ALA A 371 16.59 14.39 3.49
N GLN A 372 16.59 13.85 2.27
CA GLN A 372 16.52 12.41 2.01
C GLN A 372 17.81 11.68 2.35
N VAL A 373 18.96 12.37 2.31
CA VAL A 373 20.23 11.82 2.80
C VAL A 373 20.19 11.71 4.33
N VAL A 374 19.52 12.66 4.98
CA VAL A 374 19.32 12.65 6.43
C VAL A 374 18.28 11.60 6.83
N ILE A 375 17.14 11.51 6.16
CA ILE A 375 16.04 10.60 6.53
C ILE A 375 16.39 9.14 6.20
N TYR A 376 16.89 8.87 4.98
CA TYR A 376 17.14 7.51 4.50
C TYR A 376 18.61 7.09 4.56
N GLY A 377 19.52 7.94 5.06
CA GLY A 377 20.95 7.64 5.01
C GLY A 377 21.36 6.46 5.89
N SER A 378 20.92 6.45 7.15
CA SER A 378 21.29 5.42 8.13
C SER A 378 20.51 4.12 7.94
N TRP A 379 21.18 2.99 8.17
CA TRP A 379 20.58 1.66 8.07
C TRP A 379 19.60 1.35 9.18
N LEU A 380 19.92 1.77 10.41
CA LEU A 380 19.12 1.43 11.58
C LEU A 380 17.66 1.89 11.46
N PRO A 381 17.35 3.18 11.24
CA PRO A 381 15.97 3.62 11.08
C PRO A 381 15.29 2.97 9.86
N VAL A 382 16.00 2.81 8.74
CA VAL A 382 15.45 2.18 7.53
C VAL A 382 15.01 0.73 7.82
N LEU A 383 15.85 -0.04 8.52
CA LEU A 383 15.53 -1.41 8.92
C LEU A 383 14.33 -1.45 9.87
N LEU A 384 14.31 -0.59 10.90
CA LEU A 384 13.24 -0.55 11.90
C LEU A 384 11.88 -0.22 11.27
N PHE A 385 11.83 0.81 10.40
CA PHE A 385 10.60 1.19 9.71
C PHE A 385 10.18 0.16 8.66
N ALA A 386 11.12 -0.46 7.95
CA ALA A 386 10.80 -1.53 6.99
C ALA A 386 10.26 -2.79 7.69
N LEU A 387 10.84 -3.16 8.84
CA LEU A 387 10.32 -4.26 9.67
C LEU A 387 8.94 -3.94 10.24
N ALA A 388 8.73 -2.73 10.74
CA ALA A 388 7.42 -2.30 11.22
C ALA A 388 6.36 -2.35 10.09
N HIS A 389 6.71 -1.89 8.89
CA HIS A 389 5.84 -1.95 7.71
C HIS A 389 5.56 -3.40 7.27
N LEU A 390 6.57 -4.28 7.30
CA LEU A 390 6.39 -5.71 7.00
C LEU A 390 5.42 -6.40 7.98
N ILE A 391 5.27 -5.87 9.19
CA ILE A 391 4.31 -6.38 10.15
C ILE A 391 2.89 -5.95 9.79
N ASP A 392 2.61 -4.66 9.62
CA ASP A 392 1.23 -4.14 9.56
C ASP A 392 0.69 -3.82 8.16
N ALA A 393 1.52 -3.84 7.11
CA ALA A 393 1.10 -3.59 5.73
C ALA A 393 -0.10 -4.46 5.26
N PRO A 394 -0.18 -5.78 5.57
CA PRO A 394 -1.31 -6.60 5.12
C PRO A 394 -2.68 -6.08 5.62
N PHE A 395 -2.76 -5.65 6.88
CA PHE A 395 -4.00 -5.14 7.44
C PHE A 395 -4.25 -3.67 7.08
N LEU A 396 -3.19 -2.87 6.92
CA LEU A 396 -3.29 -1.51 6.39
C LEU A 396 -3.94 -1.51 5.01
N TYR A 397 -3.42 -2.30 4.08
CA TYR A 397 -3.92 -2.35 2.70
C TYR A 397 -5.32 -2.96 2.66
N PHE A 398 -5.60 -3.94 3.52
CA PHE A 398 -6.95 -4.48 3.66
C PHE A 398 -7.94 -3.37 4.06
N THR A 399 -7.55 -2.50 4.99
CA THR A 399 -8.41 -1.38 5.43
C THR A 399 -8.61 -0.36 4.31
N ILE A 400 -7.56 -0.03 3.53
CA ILE A 400 -7.68 0.83 2.34
C ILE A 400 -8.67 0.23 1.34
N TYR A 401 -8.53 -1.07 1.06
CA TYR A 401 -9.41 -1.80 0.15
C TYR A 401 -10.88 -1.72 0.59
N MET A 402 -11.16 -1.95 1.87
CA MET A 402 -12.53 -1.90 2.41
C MET A 402 -13.11 -0.48 2.43
N GLN A 403 -12.30 0.55 2.67
CA GLN A 403 -12.75 1.96 2.61
C GLN A 403 -13.10 2.39 1.19
N LEU A 404 -12.49 1.78 0.18
CA LEU A 404 -12.87 1.92 -1.22
C LEU A 404 -13.98 0.93 -1.62
N GLY A 405 -14.72 0.37 -0.65
CA GLY A 405 -15.91 -0.45 -0.82
C GLY A 405 -17.01 0.25 -1.64
N THR A 406 -17.64 -0.46 -2.59
CA THR A 406 -18.87 0.02 -3.25
C THR A 406 -20.04 -0.87 -2.88
N LEU A 407 -21.13 -0.27 -2.41
CA LEU A 407 -22.44 -0.93 -2.25
C LEU A 407 -23.32 -0.53 -3.43
N ASN A 408 -23.95 -1.51 -4.08
CA ASN A 408 -24.78 -1.32 -5.27
C ASN A 408 -24.11 -0.48 -6.39
N GLY A 409 -22.79 -0.60 -6.54
CA GLY A 409 -22.01 0.11 -7.56
C GLY A 409 -21.83 1.61 -7.31
N THR A 410 -22.02 2.08 -6.07
CA THR A 410 -21.84 3.50 -5.70
C THR A 410 -20.77 3.67 -4.62
N PHE A 411 -19.98 4.75 -4.73
CA PHE A 411 -19.04 5.19 -3.69
C PHE A 411 -19.71 6.25 -2.81
N SER A 412 -19.80 6.02 -1.50
CA SER A 412 -20.18 7.08 -0.55
C SER A 412 -18.93 7.69 0.07
N LEU A 413 -18.50 8.84 -0.46
CA LEU A 413 -17.37 9.60 0.05
C LEU A 413 -17.87 10.69 1.03
N ASP A 414 -18.04 10.29 2.28
CA ASP A 414 -18.30 11.24 3.37
C ASP A 414 -16.99 11.97 3.74
N GLU A 415 -17.07 13.20 4.25
CA GLU A 415 -15.88 14.00 4.62
C GLU A 415 -14.93 13.23 5.55
N ARG A 416 -15.50 12.52 6.53
CA ARG A 416 -14.74 11.68 7.47
C ARG A 416 -14.05 10.52 6.76
N LYS A 417 -14.73 9.84 5.83
CA LYS A 417 -14.13 8.74 5.06
C LYS A 417 -13.00 9.23 4.16
N VAL A 418 -13.14 10.41 3.57
CA VAL A 418 -12.08 11.04 2.77
C VAL A 418 -10.86 11.33 3.65
N TYR A 419 -11.06 11.90 4.83
CA TYR A 419 -9.97 12.13 5.79
C TYR A 419 -9.29 10.82 6.21
N ASP A 420 -10.07 9.81 6.61
CA ASP A 420 -9.54 8.52 7.03
C ASP A 420 -8.78 7.82 5.88
N LEU A 421 -9.30 7.90 4.66
CA LEU A 421 -8.63 7.39 3.46
C LEU A 421 -7.32 8.12 3.21
N ILE A 422 -7.27 9.46 3.31
CA ILE A 422 -6.03 10.23 3.17
C ILE A 422 -5.01 9.79 4.23
N VAL A 423 -5.43 9.60 5.48
CA VAL A 423 -4.55 9.10 6.55
C VAL A 423 -4.00 7.71 6.19
N LEU A 424 -4.85 6.76 5.78
CA LEU A 424 -4.43 5.42 5.39
C LEU A 424 -3.51 5.41 4.17
N LEU A 425 -3.78 6.25 3.17
CA LEU A 425 -2.93 6.44 2.00
C LEU A 425 -1.58 7.07 2.37
N THR A 426 -1.54 7.97 3.36
CA THR A 426 -0.25 8.45 3.88
C THR A 426 0.53 7.36 4.63
N CYS A 427 -0.15 6.42 5.29
CA CYS A 427 0.48 5.22 5.83
C CYS A 427 1.03 4.32 4.72
N HIS A 428 0.34 4.20 3.58
CA HIS A 428 0.80 3.39 2.44
C HIS A 428 2.18 3.84 1.94
N MET A 429 2.46 5.15 1.99
CA MET A 429 3.79 5.71 1.65
C MET A 429 4.94 5.17 2.49
N ARG A 430 4.68 4.48 3.61
CA ARG A 430 5.73 3.80 4.41
C ARG A 430 6.40 2.66 3.63
N ASN A 431 5.82 2.21 2.51
CA ASN A 431 6.50 1.30 1.59
C ASN A 431 7.81 1.89 0.99
N VAL A 432 8.03 3.21 1.09
CA VAL A 432 9.31 3.86 0.78
C VAL A 432 10.48 3.31 1.60
N TRP A 433 10.21 2.82 2.82
CA TRP A 433 11.24 2.22 3.67
C TRP A 433 11.70 0.86 3.13
N VAL A 434 10.76 0.06 2.62
CA VAL A 434 11.06 -1.20 1.92
C VAL A 434 11.86 -0.91 0.64
N LEU A 435 11.41 0.06 -0.16
CA LEU A 435 12.14 0.49 -1.36
C LEU A 435 13.57 0.97 -1.04
N SER A 436 13.73 1.77 0.02
CA SER A 436 15.02 2.25 0.50
C SER A 436 15.93 1.09 0.93
N LEU A 437 15.39 0.11 1.66
CA LEU A 437 16.12 -1.10 2.06
C LEU A 437 16.58 -1.91 0.85
N CYS A 438 15.71 -2.12 -0.14
CA CYS A 438 16.05 -2.82 -1.39
C CYS A 438 17.15 -2.08 -2.17
N VAL A 439 17.02 -0.78 -2.35
CA VAL A 439 18.03 0.06 -3.01
C VAL A 439 19.38 -0.03 -2.29
N LYS A 440 19.37 0.01 -0.96
CA LYS A 440 20.58 -0.16 -0.14
C LYS A 440 21.22 -1.54 -0.33
N ALA A 441 20.42 -2.60 -0.31
CA ALA A 441 20.92 -3.96 -0.56
C ALA A 441 21.52 -4.09 -1.96
N LEU A 442 20.85 -3.58 -3.00
CA LEU A 442 21.35 -3.58 -4.38
C LEU A 442 22.70 -2.85 -4.51
N LEU A 443 22.86 -1.69 -3.87
CA LEU A 443 24.11 -0.92 -3.88
C LEU A 443 25.24 -1.59 -3.08
N VAL A 444 24.91 -2.41 -2.08
CA VAL A 444 25.90 -3.22 -1.35
C VAL A 444 26.32 -4.46 -2.15
N LEU A 445 25.38 -5.13 -2.83
CA LEU A 445 25.62 -6.34 -3.59
C LEU A 445 26.25 -6.09 -4.97
N GLY A 446 25.87 -5.01 -5.65
CA GLY A 446 26.34 -4.65 -6.99
C GLY A 446 27.78 -4.10 -7.06
N ARG A 447 28.60 -4.33 -6.03
CA ARG A 447 29.95 -3.76 -5.91
C ARG A 447 30.95 -4.49 -6.81
N ARG A 448 31.23 -3.94 -8.00
CA ARG A 448 32.32 -4.40 -8.87
C ARG A 448 33.55 -3.49 -8.95
N ASP A 449 33.44 -2.19 -8.68
CA ASP A 449 34.58 -1.25 -8.80
C ASP A 449 35.05 -0.76 -7.43
N ARG A 450 36.24 -1.19 -6.99
CA ARG A 450 36.90 -0.71 -5.76
C ARG A 450 37.61 0.65 -5.95
N ASP A 451 37.87 1.07 -7.18
CA ASP A 451 38.93 2.07 -7.46
C ASP A 451 38.45 3.44 -7.97
N ARG A 452 37.19 3.83 -7.73
CA ARG A 452 36.65 5.12 -8.21
C ARG A 452 36.20 5.99 -7.04
N GLN A 453 36.58 7.28 -7.06
CA GLN A 453 36.14 8.34 -6.13
C GLN A 453 34.63 8.64 -6.17
N ALA A 454 33.79 7.70 -6.63
CA ALA A 454 32.38 7.94 -6.87
C ALA A 454 31.51 6.82 -6.31
N LEU A 455 30.41 7.21 -5.68
CA LEU A 455 29.38 6.29 -5.20
C LEU A 455 28.15 6.39 -6.09
N TYR A 456 27.68 5.25 -6.58
CA TYR A 456 26.40 5.18 -7.27
C TYR A 456 25.25 5.41 -6.28
N GLY A 457 24.34 6.30 -6.64
CA GLY A 457 23.12 6.53 -5.89
C GLY A 457 21.98 6.98 -6.81
N PHE A 458 20.79 7.05 -6.22
CA PHE A 458 19.58 7.49 -6.89
C PHE A 458 19.24 8.92 -6.51
N ARG A 459 18.60 9.67 -7.41
CA ARG A 459 18.12 11.03 -7.12
C ARG A 459 17.28 11.07 -5.84
N GLY A 460 17.51 12.07 -4.98
CA GLY A 460 16.95 12.11 -3.63
C GLY A 460 15.43 11.95 -3.55
N TYR A 461 14.66 12.60 -4.43
CA TYR A 461 13.18 12.53 -4.43
C TYR A 461 12.61 11.38 -5.28
N LEU A 462 13.46 10.52 -5.87
CA LEU A 462 13.00 9.41 -6.71
C LEU A 462 12.24 8.36 -5.90
N LEU A 463 12.78 7.95 -4.74
CA LEU A 463 12.15 6.88 -3.94
C LEU A 463 10.77 7.31 -3.40
N PRO A 464 10.61 8.52 -2.82
CA PRO A 464 9.29 9.02 -2.43
C PRO A 464 8.33 9.16 -3.62
N LEU A 465 8.81 9.59 -4.80
CA LEU A 465 7.95 9.68 -5.99
C LEU A 465 7.43 8.31 -6.44
N VAL A 466 8.30 7.30 -6.46
CA VAL A 466 7.90 5.92 -6.82
C VAL A 466 6.91 5.36 -5.80
N SER A 467 7.15 5.59 -4.51
CA SER A 467 6.21 5.24 -3.43
C SER A 467 4.87 5.96 -3.58
N PHE A 468 4.86 7.25 -3.95
CA PHE A 468 3.64 8.01 -4.19
C PHE A 468 2.82 7.48 -5.37
N LEU A 469 3.47 7.22 -6.50
CA LEU A 469 2.79 6.64 -7.66
C LEU A 469 2.24 5.24 -7.37
N SER A 470 2.86 4.50 -6.44
CA SER A 470 2.40 3.15 -6.09
C SER A 470 1.01 3.12 -5.46
N MET A 471 0.57 4.22 -4.84
CA MET A 471 -0.78 4.35 -4.29
C MET A 471 -1.88 4.25 -5.36
N ALA A 472 -1.60 4.66 -6.60
CA ALA A 472 -2.58 4.61 -7.69
C ALA A 472 -3.02 3.17 -7.98
N PHE A 473 -2.15 2.18 -7.77
CA PHE A 473 -2.48 0.78 -8.04
C PHE A 473 -3.48 0.18 -7.03
N GLU A 474 -3.60 0.76 -5.84
CA GLU A 474 -4.57 0.35 -4.82
C GLU A 474 -5.97 0.96 -5.02
N VAL A 475 -6.13 1.86 -5.99
CA VAL A 475 -7.43 2.47 -6.30
C VAL A 475 -8.36 1.43 -6.92
N ARG A 476 -9.54 1.31 -6.32
CA ARG A 476 -10.65 0.49 -6.85
C ARG A 476 -11.35 1.24 -7.97
N LEU A 477 -11.62 0.57 -9.08
CA LEU A 477 -12.38 1.12 -10.18
C LEU A 477 -13.52 0.16 -10.54
N ILE A 478 -14.76 0.66 -10.43
CA ILE A 478 -15.98 -0.07 -10.80
C ILE A 478 -15.88 -0.67 -12.21
N ALA A 479 -15.26 0.06 -13.15
CA ALA A 479 -15.07 -0.37 -14.53
C ALA A 479 -14.18 -1.62 -14.69
N LEU A 480 -13.37 -1.95 -13.69
CA LEU A 480 -12.49 -3.12 -13.69
C LEU A 480 -13.14 -4.35 -13.06
N ARG A 481 -14.32 -4.20 -12.44
CA ARG A 481 -14.96 -5.27 -11.68
C ARG A 481 -15.25 -6.47 -12.59
N ASP A 482 -14.61 -7.59 -12.31
CA ASP A 482 -14.82 -8.87 -13.02
C ASP A 482 -15.07 -9.97 -11.99
N THR A 483 -16.28 -10.51 -12.01
CA THR A 483 -16.73 -11.66 -11.21
C THR A 483 -17.22 -12.80 -12.10
N SER A 484 -16.63 -12.99 -13.27
CA SER A 484 -16.96 -14.10 -14.16
C SER A 484 -16.68 -15.46 -13.51
N LEU A 485 -17.58 -16.40 -13.76
CA LEU A 485 -17.47 -17.76 -13.25
C LEU A 485 -16.43 -18.51 -14.07
N LEU A 486 -15.49 -19.16 -13.38
CA LEU A 486 -14.47 -19.99 -14.01
C LEU A 486 -14.94 -21.44 -14.04
N HIS A 487 -15.21 -21.98 -12.87
CA HIS A 487 -15.52 -23.40 -12.68
C HIS A 487 -16.68 -23.53 -11.71
N VAL A 488 -17.71 -24.26 -12.11
CA VAL A 488 -18.86 -24.61 -11.27
C VAL A 488 -18.90 -26.12 -11.16
N ARG A 489 -18.90 -26.65 -9.93
CA ARG A 489 -18.94 -28.09 -9.68
C ARG A 489 -19.96 -28.39 -8.60
N ARG A 490 -20.87 -29.35 -8.85
CA ARG A 490 -21.79 -29.85 -7.83
C ARG A 490 -20.99 -30.58 -6.74
N VAL A 491 -21.34 -30.35 -5.48
CA VAL A 491 -20.72 -30.99 -4.32
C VAL A 491 -21.78 -31.54 -3.38
N VAL A 492 -21.43 -32.58 -2.62
CA VAL A 492 -22.31 -33.11 -1.59
C VAL A 492 -22.37 -32.12 -0.43
N PRO A 493 -23.57 -31.72 0.05
CA PRO A 493 -23.70 -30.83 1.19
C PRO A 493 -23.09 -31.49 2.44
N SER A 494 -22.25 -30.75 3.15
CA SER A 494 -21.66 -31.18 4.42
C SER A 494 -21.45 -29.96 5.31
N SER A 495 -22.15 -29.94 6.44
CA SER A 495 -22.03 -28.88 7.48
C SER A 495 -20.60 -28.79 8.00
N LYS A 496 -19.98 -29.93 8.34
CA LYS A 496 -18.58 -30.00 8.79
C LYS A 496 -17.61 -29.35 7.80
N VAL A 497 -17.72 -29.67 6.51
CA VAL A 497 -16.85 -29.08 5.49
C VAL A 497 -17.18 -27.60 5.28
N ALA A 498 -18.45 -27.19 5.42
CA ALA A 498 -18.83 -25.78 5.33
C ALA A 498 -18.18 -24.96 6.44
N LEU A 499 -18.33 -25.41 7.68
CA LEU A 499 -17.76 -24.78 8.86
C LEU A 499 -16.23 -24.67 8.76
N ILE A 500 -15.55 -25.74 8.36
CA ILE A 500 -14.09 -25.70 8.15
C ILE A 500 -13.71 -24.63 7.12
N ARG A 501 -14.46 -24.51 6.02
CA ARG A 501 -14.15 -23.57 4.93
C ARG A 501 -14.39 -22.11 5.30
N GLU A 502 -15.35 -21.86 6.18
CA GLU A 502 -15.61 -20.54 6.75
C GLU A 502 -14.49 -20.08 7.70
N PHE A 503 -13.72 -20.99 8.28
CA PHE A 503 -12.55 -20.64 9.11
C PHE A 503 -11.19 -20.88 8.43
N HIS A 504 -11.18 -21.57 7.29
CA HIS A 504 -9.97 -21.93 6.56
C HIS A 504 -10.17 -22.00 5.04
N ALA A 505 -9.35 -21.28 4.30
CA ALA A 505 -9.28 -21.44 2.85
C ALA A 505 -8.39 -22.63 2.40
N LEU A 506 -8.57 -23.03 1.15
CA LEU A 506 -7.59 -23.87 0.46
C LEU A 506 -6.22 -23.17 0.40
N PRO A 507 -5.08 -23.89 0.50
CA PRO A 507 -3.75 -23.28 0.35
C PRO A 507 -3.55 -22.54 -0.98
N THR A 508 -4.25 -22.97 -2.03
CA THR A 508 -4.25 -22.34 -3.35
C THR A 508 -5.14 -21.09 -3.43
N ASN A 509 -6.07 -20.90 -2.49
CA ASN A 509 -6.91 -19.71 -2.43
C ASN A 509 -6.21 -18.67 -1.54
N TYR A 510 -5.31 -17.90 -2.14
CA TYR A 510 -4.44 -16.94 -1.44
C TYR A 510 -4.41 -15.63 -2.21
N ARG A 511 -4.46 -14.48 -1.51
CA ARG A 511 -4.25 -13.16 -2.12
C ARG A 511 -2.87 -12.63 -1.74
N TYR A 512 -2.04 -12.34 -2.74
CA TYR A 512 -0.76 -11.66 -2.53
C TYR A 512 -1.01 -10.22 -2.12
N TRP A 513 -0.75 -9.92 -0.85
CA TRP A 513 -1.13 -8.66 -0.23
C TRP A 513 0.01 -8.06 0.60
N GLY A 514 -0.20 -6.91 1.25
CA GLY A 514 0.83 -6.25 2.06
C GLY A 514 2.13 -6.00 1.27
N VAL A 515 3.27 -6.46 1.78
CA VAL A 515 4.57 -6.26 1.12
C VAL A 515 4.68 -7.02 -0.21
N GLY A 516 3.93 -8.12 -0.38
CA GLY A 516 3.81 -8.76 -1.68
C GLY A 516 3.20 -7.84 -2.74
N SER A 517 2.16 -7.08 -2.35
CA SER A 517 1.58 -6.01 -3.19
C SER A 517 2.58 -4.88 -3.39
N ASP A 518 3.31 -4.46 -2.34
CA ASP A 518 4.32 -3.41 -2.46
C ASP A 518 5.38 -3.72 -3.50
N VAL A 519 5.94 -4.94 -3.50
CA VAL A 519 6.97 -5.30 -4.47
C VAL A 519 6.44 -5.15 -5.89
N LYS A 520 5.22 -5.63 -6.16
CA LYS A 520 4.57 -5.48 -7.47
C LYS A 520 4.34 -3.99 -7.81
N ASN A 521 3.68 -3.25 -6.92
CA ASN A 521 3.30 -1.85 -7.16
C ASN A 521 4.52 -0.92 -7.28
N LEU A 522 5.55 -1.13 -6.47
CA LEU A 522 6.79 -0.35 -6.52
C LEU A 522 7.58 -0.64 -7.81
N VAL A 523 7.61 -1.90 -8.27
CA VAL A 523 8.25 -2.25 -9.56
C VAL A 523 7.49 -1.59 -10.72
N LEU A 524 6.16 -1.68 -10.75
CA LEU A 524 5.34 -1.03 -11.78
C LEU A 524 5.53 0.50 -11.77
N SER A 525 5.51 1.11 -10.58
CA SER A 525 5.76 2.54 -10.41
C SER A 525 7.17 2.94 -10.84
N TRP A 526 8.17 2.12 -10.54
CA TRP A 526 9.55 2.34 -10.97
C TRP A 526 9.67 2.30 -12.49
N LEU A 527 9.05 1.31 -13.14
CA LEU A 527 9.01 1.19 -14.60
C LEU A 527 8.32 2.39 -15.24
N LEU A 528 7.20 2.85 -14.67
CA LEU A 528 6.50 4.04 -15.13
C LEU A 528 7.40 5.29 -15.08
N VAL A 529 8.08 5.53 -13.95
CA VAL A 529 9.01 6.65 -13.81
C VAL A 529 10.21 6.50 -14.76
N TYR A 530 10.74 5.29 -14.91
CA TYR A 530 11.86 5.00 -15.80
C TYR A 530 11.51 5.29 -17.26
N LEU A 531 10.37 4.78 -17.75
CA LEU A 531 9.89 5.01 -19.12
C LEU A 531 9.59 6.50 -19.36
N SER A 532 8.90 7.16 -18.42
CA SER A 532 8.61 8.59 -18.50
C SER A 532 9.89 9.42 -18.61
N SER A 533 10.93 9.06 -17.83
CA SER A 533 12.23 9.73 -17.88
C SER A 533 13.05 9.45 -19.15
N ARG A 534 12.69 8.41 -19.92
CA ARG A 534 13.33 8.11 -21.22
C ARG A 534 12.65 8.85 -22.38
N LEU A 535 11.35 9.07 -22.29
CA LEU A 535 10.56 9.77 -23.31
C LEU A 535 10.77 11.29 -23.28
N LEU A 536 11.11 11.85 -22.11
CA LEU A 536 11.40 13.28 -21.96
C LEU A 536 12.89 13.54 -22.28
N PRO A 537 13.23 14.23 -23.38
CA PRO A 537 14.64 14.43 -23.80
C PRO A 537 15.46 15.30 -22.82
N THR A 538 14.79 16.01 -21.90
CA THR A 538 15.40 16.88 -20.90
C THR A 538 15.54 16.24 -19.52
N THR A 539 14.96 15.05 -19.29
CA THR A 539 15.04 14.42 -17.97
C THR A 539 16.41 13.81 -17.73
N PRO A 540 17.11 14.21 -16.65
CA PRO A 540 18.45 13.68 -16.42
C PRO A 540 18.38 12.26 -15.84
N ARG A 541 19.47 11.51 -16.01
CA ARG A 541 19.61 10.11 -15.57
C ARG A 541 19.15 9.92 -14.10
N LEU A 542 18.32 8.90 -13.88
CA LEU A 542 17.73 8.56 -12.58
C LEU A 542 18.76 8.08 -11.54
N ALA A 543 19.77 7.36 -12.01
CA ALA A 543 20.94 6.96 -11.25
C ALA A 543 22.17 7.74 -11.74
N TYR A 544 23.01 8.16 -10.81
CA TYR A 544 24.27 8.84 -11.12
C TYR A 544 25.33 8.56 -10.05
N ALA A 545 26.59 8.73 -10.43
CA ALA A 545 27.71 8.58 -9.54
C ALA A 545 28.02 9.94 -8.87
N THR A 546 27.95 9.99 -7.54
CA THR A 546 28.30 11.18 -6.77
C THR A 546 29.77 11.07 -6.36
N THR A 547 30.59 12.08 -6.66
CA THR A 547 31.97 12.12 -6.17
C THR A 547 32.00 12.34 -4.67
N MET A 548 32.79 11.54 -3.95
CA MET A 548 32.91 11.58 -2.49
C MET A 548 34.37 11.84 -2.07
N PRO A 549 34.61 12.51 -0.92
CA PRO A 549 35.94 12.61 -0.33
C PRO A 549 36.46 11.22 0.09
N PHE A 550 37.78 11.03 0.07
CA PHE A 550 38.41 9.74 0.33
C PHE A 550 38.20 9.28 1.77
N THR A 551 38.18 10.21 2.72
CA THR A 551 37.74 10.00 4.10
C THR A 551 36.42 9.25 4.20
N LEU A 552 35.40 9.69 3.46
CA LEU A 552 34.10 9.01 3.43
C LEU A 552 34.20 7.65 2.74
N LEU A 553 34.95 7.53 1.65
CA LEU A 553 35.09 6.25 0.95
C LEU A 553 35.82 5.18 1.77
N ARG A 554 36.72 5.59 2.68
CA ARG A 554 37.53 4.72 3.54
C ARG A 554 36.84 4.40 4.86
N PHE A 555 36.27 5.41 5.53
CA PHE A 555 35.79 5.29 6.91
C PHE A 555 34.27 5.31 7.06
N CYS A 556 33.52 5.81 6.07
CA CYS A 556 32.06 5.80 6.11
C CYS A 556 31.50 4.52 5.51
N HIS A 557 30.42 4.00 6.10
CA HIS A 557 29.67 2.94 5.45
C HIS A 557 29.06 3.46 4.14
N ARG A 558 29.56 2.97 3.00
CA ARG A 558 29.27 3.54 1.66
C ARG A 558 27.78 3.68 1.32
N SER A 559 26.91 2.81 1.81
CA SER A 559 25.45 2.94 1.63
C SER A 559 24.77 3.94 2.58
N MET A 560 25.53 4.80 3.25
CA MET A 560 24.98 5.99 3.90
C MET A 560 24.42 6.99 2.88
N PHE A 561 25.02 7.04 1.68
CA PHE A 561 24.65 7.99 0.62
C PHE A 561 23.96 7.29 -0.56
N THR A 562 23.07 6.33 -0.28
CA THR A 562 22.29 5.66 -1.33
C THR A 562 21.32 6.58 -2.05
N THR A 563 20.85 7.61 -1.36
CA THR A 563 20.26 8.80 -1.97
C THR A 563 21.40 9.74 -2.32
N ALA A 564 21.49 10.10 -3.59
CA ALA A 564 22.59 10.84 -4.13
C ALA A 564 22.44 12.34 -3.79
N TRP A 565 23.59 13.02 -3.67
CA TRP A 565 23.71 14.32 -3.01
C TRP A 565 23.18 15.50 -3.85
N SER A 566 23.11 15.36 -5.18
CA SER A 566 22.59 16.38 -6.08
C SER A 566 21.12 16.13 -6.46
N ALA A 567 20.23 17.01 -6.02
CA ALA A 567 18.82 16.94 -6.41
C ALA A 567 18.57 17.43 -7.84
N SER A 568 19.44 18.30 -8.42
CA SER A 568 19.12 19.01 -9.67
C SER A 568 20.27 19.30 -10.65
N ALA A 569 21.51 18.85 -10.45
CA ALA A 569 22.63 19.27 -11.31
C ALA A 569 23.09 18.17 -12.30
N ARG A 570 23.30 18.57 -13.55
CA ARG A 570 23.97 17.82 -14.62
C ARG A 570 25.47 17.83 -14.33
N GLU A 571 25.94 17.02 -13.38
CA GLU A 571 27.38 16.81 -13.23
C GLU A 571 27.85 15.90 -14.36
N THR A 572 28.59 16.46 -15.32
CA THR A 572 29.38 15.70 -16.27
C THR A 572 30.40 14.92 -15.44
N SER A 573 30.31 13.58 -15.46
CA SER A 573 31.24 12.69 -14.76
C SER A 573 32.62 12.77 -15.43
N ALA A 574 33.37 13.83 -15.16
CA ALA A 574 34.79 13.81 -15.38
C ALA A 574 35.37 12.88 -14.29
N TYR A 575 35.62 11.62 -14.68
CA TYR A 575 36.36 10.67 -13.86
C TYR A 575 37.71 11.30 -13.50
N LEU A 576 37.91 11.62 -12.22
CA LEU A 576 39.23 12.03 -11.73
C LEU A 576 40.06 10.76 -11.55
N ASN A 577 40.65 10.27 -12.64
CA ASN A 577 41.63 9.17 -12.60
C ASN A 577 43.01 9.63 -12.06
N LYS A 578 43.11 10.87 -11.60
CA LYS A 578 44.34 11.45 -11.04
C LYS A 578 43.96 12.29 -9.84
N VAL A 579 44.77 12.29 -8.78
CA VAL A 579 44.67 13.26 -7.66
C VAL A 579 45.13 14.65 -8.14
N HIS A 580 44.66 15.10 -9.31
CA HIS A 580 45.00 16.39 -9.88
C HIS A 580 44.60 17.48 -8.91
N ALA A 581 45.62 17.97 -8.20
CA ALA A 581 45.60 19.10 -7.30
C ALA A 581 44.26 19.25 -6.56
N GLN A 582 44.08 18.58 -5.43
CA GLN A 582 43.01 18.92 -4.48
C GLN A 582 43.03 20.42 -4.08
N ILE A 583 44.18 21.08 -4.27
CA ILE A 583 44.44 22.53 -4.19
C ILE A 583 43.72 23.34 -5.31
N GLN A 584 43.26 22.70 -6.38
CA GLN A 584 42.49 23.25 -7.50
C GLN A 584 41.04 22.71 -7.58
N VAL A 585 40.58 21.93 -6.60
CA VAL A 585 39.16 21.52 -6.55
C VAL A 585 38.28 22.76 -6.52
N ASP A 586 37.34 22.80 -7.45
CA ASP A 586 36.30 23.82 -7.59
C ASP A 586 35.70 24.17 -6.21
N PRO A 587 35.62 25.46 -5.82
CA PRO A 587 35.05 25.89 -4.53
C PRO A 587 33.70 25.23 -4.20
N HIS A 588 32.82 25.07 -5.20
CA HIS A 588 31.57 24.34 -5.09
C HIS A 588 31.75 22.92 -4.51
N ARG A 589 32.68 22.12 -5.08
CA ARG A 589 32.94 20.74 -4.63
C ARG A 589 33.52 20.67 -3.22
N ARG A 590 34.42 21.60 -2.85
CA ARG A 590 34.95 21.67 -1.47
C ARG A 590 33.85 21.94 -0.47
N SER A 591 32.93 22.83 -0.81
CA SER A 591 31.78 23.17 0.00
C SER A 591 30.82 21.98 0.13
N LEU A 592 30.59 21.21 -0.94
CA LEU A 592 29.82 19.95 -0.86
C LEU A 592 30.49 18.90 0.04
N PHE A 593 31.81 18.70 -0.06
CA PHE A 593 32.53 17.74 0.79
C PHE A 593 32.42 18.08 2.27
N LYS A 594 32.47 19.38 2.63
CA LYS A 594 32.21 19.82 4.01
C LYS A 594 30.81 19.41 4.47
N LEU A 595 29.79 19.61 3.64
CA LEU A 595 28.42 19.23 4.00
C LEU A 595 28.26 17.71 4.16
N MET A 596 28.90 16.92 3.29
CA MET A 596 28.91 15.46 3.40
C MET A 596 29.59 14.99 4.69
N HIS A 597 30.73 15.60 5.05
CA HIS A 597 31.42 15.35 6.31
C HIS A 597 30.57 15.68 7.53
N ILE A 598 29.94 16.86 7.54
CA ILE A 598 29.03 17.27 8.61
C ILE A 598 27.94 16.20 8.75
N THR A 599 27.29 15.81 7.65
CA THR A 599 26.19 14.83 7.65
C THR A 599 26.61 13.46 8.16
N TRP A 600 27.78 12.98 7.74
CA TRP A 600 28.33 11.71 8.17
C TRP A 600 28.71 11.71 9.65
N MET A 601 29.51 12.68 10.08
CA MET A 601 30.04 12.69 11.44
C MET A 601 29.00 13.05 12.51
N THR A 602 27.86 13.64 12.13
CA THR A 602 26.73 13.87 13.03
C THR A 602 25.73 12.71 13.09
N ASP A 603 25.89 11.67 12.27
CA ASP A 603 25.05 10.48 12.38
C ASP A 603 25.43 9.68 13.63
N PRO A 604 24.49 9.39 14.55
CA PRO A 604 24.83 8.76 15.83
C PRO A 604 25.50 7.39 15.68
N LEU A 605 25.08 6.58 14.70
CA LEU A 605 25.63 5.24 14.51
C LEU A 605 27.04 5.33 13.93
N GLN A 606 27.22 6.16 12.91
CA GLN A 606 28.54 6.40 12.31
C GLN A 606 29.51 7.04 13.30
N TYR A 607 29.03 7.95 14.15
CA TYR A 607 29.85 8.56 15.20
C TYR A 607 30.34 7.53 16.23
N VAL A 608 29.47 6.60 16.64
CA VAL A 608 29.86 5.48 17.50
C VAL A 608 30.87 4.58 16.76
N THR A 609 30.64 4.26 15.49
CA THR A 609 31.60 3.49 14.68
C THR A 609 32.95 4.19 14.60
N LEU A 610 32.99 5.51 14.41
CA LEU A 610 34.22 6.31 14.41
C LEU A 610 34.95 6.25 15.75
N ARG A 611 34.23 6.32 16.87
CA ARG A 611 34.82 6.20 18.22
C ARG A 611 35.42 4.82 18.47
N LEU A 612 34.77 3.77 17.97
CA LEU A 612 35.21 2.40 18.14
C LEU A 612 36.40 2.06 17.22
N THR A 613 36.38 2.55 15.99
CA THR A 613 37.41 2.23 14.98
C THR A 613 38.64 3.12 15.04
N ARG A 614 38.54 4.31 15.68
CA ARG A 614 39.61 5.32 15.79
C ARG A 614 40.41 5.47 14.49
N PRO A 615 39.78 5.92 13.39
CA PRO A 615 40.46 6.00 12.12
C PRO A 615 41.57 7.06 12.13
N ILE A 616 42.72 6.68 11.60
CA ILE A 616 43.91 7.52 11.49
C ILE A 616 43.86 8.28 10.16
N VAL A 617 44.22 9.57 10.19
CA VAL A 617 44.43 10.39 8.99
C VAL A 617 45.86 10.89 8.93
N CYS A 618 46.42 10.93 7.73
CA CYS A 618 47.79 11.36 7.50
C CYS A 618 47.84 12.90 7.37
N VAL A 619 48.84 13.49 8.03
CA VAL A 619 49.12 14.92 8.03
C VAL A 619 50.20 15.22 7.01
N TYR A 620 49.91 16.19 6.16
CA TYR A 620 50.72 16.55 5.02
C TYR A 620 50.96 18.07 5.03
N ARG A 621 52.20 18.53 4.87
CA ARG A 621 52.55 19.95 4.78
C ARG A 621 52.79 20.31 3.31
N MET A 622 52.08 21.32 2.81
CA MET A 622 52.33 21.82 1.47
C MET A 622 53.65 22.60 1.43
N ARG A 623 54.59 22.19 0.57
CA ARG A 623 55.92 22.81 0.48
C ARG A 623 55.87 24.28 0.06
N VAL A 624 54.91 24.66 -0.78
CA VAL A 624 54.80 26.02 -1.32
C VAL A 624 54.18 27.01 -0.35
N THR A 625 53.19 26.59 0.44
CA THR A 625 52.42 27.51 1.31
C THR A 625 52.61 27.24 2.79
N GLY A 626 53.32 26.17 3.17
CA GLY A 626 53.48 25.72 4.56
C GLY A 626 52.19 25.22 5.23
N ALA A 627 51.06 25.20 4.53
CA ALA A 627 49.78 24.85 5.14
C ALA A 627 49.64 23.34 5.33
N LEU A 628 49.05 22.95 6.47
CA LEU A 628 48.77 21.56 6.81
C LEU A 628 47.50 21.08 6.10
N LEU A 629 47.54 19.85 5.61
CA LEU A 629 46.50 19.13 4.89
C LEU A 629 46.30 17.77 5.58
N HIS A 630 45.05 17.42 5.85
CA HIS A 630 44.68 16.12 6.42
C HIS A 630 44.05 15.26 5.33
N HIS A 631 44.56 14.04 5.11
CA HIS A 631 44.10 13.16 4.05
C HIS A 631 43.98 11.71 4.55
N ALA A 632 42.96 10.98 4.08
CA ALA A 632 42.69 9.60 4.52
C ALA A 632 43.59 8.53 3.89
N LEU A 633 44.38 8.89 2.88
CA LEU A 633 45.30 7.96 2.21
C LEU A 633 46.73 8.12 2.73
N PRO A 634 47.43 7.00 3.03
CA PRO A 634 48.84 7.01 3.39
C PRO A 634 49.70 7.41 2.19
N PRO A 635 50.98 7.78 2.42
CA PRO A 635 51.85 8.29 1.38
C PRO A 635 51.95 7.36 0.17
N CYS A 636 52.09 6.05 0.38
CA CYS A 636 52.20 5.07 -0.71
C CYS A 636 50.95 5.02 -1.60
N GLU A 637 49.75 4.99 -1.01
CA GLU A 637 48.49 4.99 -1.78
C GLU A 637 48.27 6.32 -2.50
N LEU A 638 48.64 7.44 -1.85
CA LEU A 638 48.55 8.76 -2.45
C LEU A 638 49.47 8.90 -3.67
N LEU A 639 50.67 8.31 -3.63
CA LEU A 639 51.64 8.29 -4.72
C LEU A 639 51.17 7.45 -5.91
N GLN A 640 50.52 6.32 -5.65
CA GLN A 640 49.94 5.49 -6.70
C GLN A 640 48.87 6.25 -7.50
N LEU A 641 48.16 7.19 -6.86
CA LEU A 641 47.08 7.96 -7.49
C LEU A 641 47.57 9.26 -8.15
N ASP A 642 48.63 9.90 -7.65
CA ASP A 642 49.29 11.04 -8.32
C ASP A 642 50.76 11.19 -7.88
N ALA A 643 51.66 10.71 -8.73
CA ALA A 643 53.11 10.78 -8.49
C ALA A 643 53.63 12.23 -8.35
N CYS A 644 52.96 13.22 -8.94
CA CYS A 644 53.38 14.62 -8.89
C CYS A 644 53.09 15.29 -7.54
N LEU A 645 52.36 14.64 -6.63
CA LEU A 645 52.07 15.19 -5.29
C LEU A 645 53.29 15.17 -4.36
N LEU A 646 54.23 14.23 -4.54
CA LEU A 646 55.43 14.13 -3.68
C LEU A 646 56.28 15.40 -3.72
N GLU A 647 56.36 16.04 -4.89
CA GLU A 647 57.12 17.28 -5.08
C GLU A 647 56.47 18.49 -4.39
N ARG A 648 55.18 18.39 -4.06
CA ARG A 648 54.37 19.51 -3.53
C ARG A 648 54.04 19.38 -2.07
N VAL A 649 54.15 18.18 -1.52
CA VAL A 649 53.65 17.82 -0.21
C VAL A 649 54.70 17.02 0.56
N GLU A 650 54.91 17.38 1.81
CA GLU A 650 55.79 16.69 2.76
C GLU A 650 54.92 15.95 3.78
N TRP A 651 55.18 14.67 4.03
CA TRP A 651 54.48 13.92 5.08
C TRP A 651 55.02 14.34 6.45
N VAL A 652 54.12 14.74 7.35
CA VAL A 652 54.46 15.25 8.69
C VAL A 652 54.22 14.21 9.77
N GLY A 653 53.19 13.38 9.61
CA GLY A 653 52.83 12.36 10.60
C GLY A 653 51.39 11.86 10.43
N GLU A 654 50.86 11.29 11.50
CA GLU A 654 49.54 10.68 11.57
C GLU A 654 48.82 11.16 12.82
N VAL A 655 47.50 11.31 12.73
CA VAL A 655 46.66 11.76 13.85
C VAL A 655 45.30 11.06 13.79
N ASP A 656 44.74 10.75 14.95
CA ASP A 656 43.39 10.22 15.04
C ASP A 656 42.39 11.27 14.51
N LEU A 657 41.50 10.86 13.61
CA LEU A 657 40.49 11.76 13.03
C LEU A 657 39.63 12.44 14.11
N LEU A 658 39.39 11.75 15.22
CA LEU A 658 38.62 12.26 16.35
C LEU A 658 39.39 13.15 17.31
N ASP A 659 40.71 13.31 17.13
CA ASP A 659 41.52 14.24 17.92
C ASP A 659 41.66 15.61 17.25
N LEU A 660 41.48 15.65 15.92
CA LEU A 660 41.42 16.90 15.17
C LEU A 660 40.28 17.82 15.67
N PRO A 661 40.39 19.14 15.63
CA PRO A 661 39.26 20.01 15.93
C PRO A 661 38.18 19.89 14.84
N TRP A 662 36.89 20.08 15.20
CA TRP A 662 35.75 19.87 14.29
C TRP A 662 35.89 20.56 12.92
N HIS A 663 36.39 21.79 12.91
CA HIS A 663 36.58 22.58 11.70
C HIS A 663 37.67 22.04 10.76
N GLU A 664 38.62 21.25 11.27
CA GLU A 664 39.64 20.54 10.49
C GLU A 664 39.11 19.18 10.04
N ARG A 665 38.35 18.46 10.88
CA ARG A 665 37.70 17.19 10.50
C ARG A 665 36.84 17.33 9.26
N ILE A 666 35.98 18.35 9.21
CA ILE A 666 35.07 18.57 8.07
C ILE A 666 35.81 19.01 6.79
N ARG A 667 37.10 19.32 6.89
CA ARG A 667 37.99 19.71 5.78
C ARG A 667 39.00 18.63 5.44
N CYS A 668 38.94 17.46 6.09
CA CYS A 668 39.79 16.33 5.76
C CYS A 668 39.43 15.79 4.37
N TYR A 669 40.40 15.22 3.65
CA TYR A 669 40.29 14.87 2.23
C TYR A 669 40.30 13.37 1.96
#